data_AF-A0A143X6V6-F1
#
_entry.id   AF-A0A143X6V6-F1
#
_cell.length_a   1.000
_cell.length_b   1.000
_cell.length_c   1.000
_cell.angle_alpha   90.00
_cell.angle_beta   90.00
_cell.angle_gamma   90.00
#
_symmetry.space_group_name_H-M   'P 1'
#
loop_
_entity.id
_entity.type
_entity.pdbx_description
1 polymer ?
#
loop_
_entity_poly.entity_id
_entity_poly.type
_entity_poly.pdbx_seq_one_letter_code
_entity_poly.pdbx_strand_id
1 'polypeptide(L)'
;MVNSGFTKVDSGSTRVSEAVCDNEMDFVPEQVDFTGVNKRHFIVDFSREIGRGGEAIVVAAVDDDGNEHVAKVYNIPQGRREQRNHNAVLEFLAMKSQEAKEGYKSTHLMPLLEYGVISAMLIGDDRVREFNVSIMPKCECLGDSVLSKKDIKTRIIPSIADALKTLHDANIVHRDVKPSNIFEYNGIVVLGDYGISTIVDKDSSLKDTHSNRGTAGYWLPVGYVEPRGDWYSLGYTIWTMYNNNVHPHQERIDAGNLLADVYAGRRVVPFVPASEEDESLRDLVYGLTTVHADRRLGYDDVQRWIHNPDDFEFDDPGSEEADGWRHKYEFADVKYDTGPKLAEALSKNWDYAMQHLFDGNDLVGHFSKNGESDKSTKLRIIVRDYAGSKQDLGLAKAIYIISGSDERMVWKEKDISFPSVVLDFSSKPIDSLGFYDEVFSSRFLSWAIREGGLEDVGIDNETLQLIEDVSESNPRFARCLFQCLFADGGMSEYAGYKEPSGFVESLLAQPQSFYCIAKDKTQYEPCVAALAPFFVDAGKELKTLVSTDNFKDGDTLFNATRLLMLLDEVDGGNTVSEFAIEYGPAAPWIWVGRNISEYESLPSGCSEVAEEAMNAFSEFSITGYSSVDDVARLGQEAQFQAERIRQEMNRSPVPQYLGIDTGKTLVARCDDALFCSSFYGDVVPRGFVRNLAVADGTDLSIWPEVSLLSEEIQTDRSYVETATASCDEGILKCEEAKEASGSRIVAISRLLLDVCVVFGLILVAPSFSGILSLICASFLGIFEGTIEQGQLFTQFAIALLCFFFAYDGVVSFWVAKGASIIDTSLKDIRMVKDKVEKAADAFASGNGEYAEGLLDSSKNNSHTSFALTESVRDAVSRASSVAVQGKSYLYVAIWHTVAIVGVAYCVVAALVFLIPPLDINPWITIVLVLIGVAIVYGLACWGLGKPGSQMYTGYGMIGMLAAQLCTVGIVSLLIVVVMVLIAVAVAIGALVLAIAIGVGLLSS
;
A
#
# COMPACT_ATOMS: atom_id res chain seq x y z
N MET A 1 -30.10 84.38 9.07
CA MET A 1 -29.34 85.53 8.51
C MET A 1 -28.62 84.97 7.28
N VAL A 2 -28.81 85.51 6.07
CA VAL A 2 -28.16 86.75 5.55
C VAL A 2 -26.64 86.61 5.68
N ASN A 3 -25.79 86.54 4.64
CA ASN A 3 -25.93 86.59 3.15
C ASN A 3 -24.60 86.01 2.54
N SER A 4 -24.31 85.83 1.24
CA SER A 4 -24.98 85.65 -0.09
C SER A 4 -23.85 85.54 -1.16
N GLY A 5 -23.93 84.93 -2.35
CA GLY A 5 -24.99 84.23 -3.09
C GLY A 5 -24.69 84.23 -4.61
N PHE A 6 -25.18 83.24 -5.38
CA PHE A 6 -24.93 82.95 -6.83
C PHE A 6 -23.49 82.46 -7.16
N THR A 7 -23.17 81.36 -7.85
CA THR A 7 -23.76 80.36 -8.79
C THR A 7 -23.54 80.55 -10.31
N LYS A 8 -22.86 79.53 -10.91
CA LYS A 8 -22.72 79.20 -12.35
C LYS A 8 -21.85 80.16 -13.18
N VAL A 9 -21.22 79.73 -14.28
CA VAL A 9 -21.56 78.64 -15.24
C VAL A 9 -20.37 77.72 -15.56
N ASP A 10 -20.62 76.40 -15.61
CA ASP A 10 -19.74 75.42 -16.28
C ASP A 10 -19.86 75.53 -17.81
N SER A 11 -18.72 75.46 -18.51
CA SER A 11 -18.65 74.98 -19.89
C SER A 11 -17.71 73.78 -19.92
N GLY A 12 -18.25 72.58 -20.10
CA GLY A 12 -17.51 71.32 -20.03
C GLY A 12 -16.35 71.26 -21.04
N SER A 13 -15.17 70.72 -20.72
CA SER A 13 -14.84 69.44 -20.05
C SER A 13 -14.69 68.26 -21.01
N THR A 14 -13.44 67.83 -21.19
CA THR A 14 -13.10 66.41 -21.00
C THR A 14 -12.17 66.37 -19.79
N ARG A 15 -12.27 65.35 -18.93
CA ARG A 15 -11.58 65.32 -17.64
C ARG A 15 -10.09 65.04 -17.84
N VAL A 16 -9.23 66.00 -17.48
CA VAL A 16 -7.92 65.64 -16.93
C VAL A 16 -8.19 64.99 -15.58
N SER A 17 -7.70 63.77 -15.37
CA SER A 17 -7.78 63.12 -14.07
C SER A 17 -6.84 63.81 -13.08
N GLU A 18 -7.34 64.12 -11.89
CA GLU A 18 -6.53 64.56 -10.75
C GLU A 18 -5.68 63.40 -10.21
N ALA A 19 -4.67 63.02 -10.98
CA ALA A 19 -3.54 62.23 -10.48
C ALA A 19 -2.62 63.20 -9.72
N VAL A 20 -2.54 63.04 -8.40
CA VAL A 20 -1.57 63.77 -7.58
C VAL A 20 -0.18 63.29 -7.99
N CYS A 21 0.58 64.17 -8.65
CA CYS A 21 1.97 63.92 -8.96
C CYS A 21 2.80 64.31 -7.74
N ASP A 22 3.14 63.33 -6.90
CA ASP A 22 4.17 63.48 -5.86
C ASP A 22 5.53 63.63 -6.55
N ASN A 23 5.93 64.88 -6.82
CA ASN A 23 7.14 65.21 -7.57
C ASN A 23 8.40 65.14 -6.66
N GLU A 24 9.28 64.17 -6.90
CA GLU A 24 10.51 63.99 -6.10
C GLU A 24 11.64 65.03 -6.36
N MET A 25 11.43 66.02 -7.23
CA MET A 25 12.48 66.92 -7.75
C MET A 25 12.14 68.42 -7.76
N ASP A 26 11.37 68.90 -6.78
CA ASP A 26 11.20 70.35 -6.58
C ASP A 26 12.37 70.93 -5.78
N PHE A 27 13.29 71.61 -6.47
CA PHE A 27 14.48 72.25 -5.89
C PHE A 27 14.16 73.60 -5.25
N VAL A 28 14.92 73.97 -4.21
CA VAL A 28 14.90 75.34 -3.67
C VAL A 28 15.38 76.32 -4.76
N PRO A 29 14.71 77.47 -4.99
CA PRO A 29 15.15 78.45 -6.00
C PRO A 29 16.44 79.18 -5.60
N GLU A 30 17.58 78.51 -5.77
CA GLU A 30 18.92 78.98 -5.41
C GLU A 30 19.92 78.85 -6.58
N GLN A 31 21.06 79.55 -6.47
CA GLN A 31 22.20 79.42 -7.37
C GLN A 31 23.30 78.63 -6.67
N VAL A 32 23.80 77.57 -7.31
CA VAL A 32 24.77 76.63 -6.75
C VAL A 32 26.03 76.60 -7.60
N ASP A 33 27.19 76.80 -6.97
CA ASP A 33 28.50 76.64 -7.60
C ASP A 33 28.76 75.15 -7.90
N PHE A 34 29.05 74.84 -9.17
CA PHE A 34 29.35 73.50 -9.64
C PHE A 34 30.74 73.45 -10.28
N THR A 35 31.59 72.54 -9.82
CA THR A 35 32.87 72.18 -10.49
C THR A 35 32.84 70.71 -10.82
N GLY A 36 32.84 70.36 -12.11
CA GLY A 36 32.74 68.96 -12.53
C GLY A 36 34.08 68.23 -12.66
N VAL A 37 34.01 67.04 -13.25
CA VAL A 37 35.13 66.09 -13.38
C VAL A 37 36.32 66.68 -14.15
N ASN A 38 36.05 67.50 -15.17
CA ASN A 38 37.08 68.16 -15.99
C ASN A 38 37.59 69.48 -15.37
N LYS A 39 37.12 69.82 -14.16
CA LYS A 39 37.47 71.02 -13.38
C LYS A 39 37.07 72.34 -14.05
N ARG A 40 36.03 72.32 -14.91
CA ARG A 40 35.35 73.55 -15.33
C ARG A 40 34.34 73.96 -14.27
N HIS A 41 34.27 75.26 -14.03
CA HIS A 41 33.34 75.88 -13.09
C HIS A 41 32.12 76.44 -13.82
N PHE A 42 30.94 76.28 -13.22
CA PHE A 42 29.66 76.81 -13.67
C PHE A 42 28.80 77.16 -12.46
N ILE A 43 27.98 78.22 -12.57
CA ILE A 43 26.89 78.49 -11.62
C ILE A 43 25.62 77.86 -12.20
N VAL A 44 24.97 76.98 -11.44
CA VAL A 44 23.71 76.31 -11.81
C VAL A 44 22.56 77.02 -11.09
N ASP A 45 21.56 77.49 -11.84
CA ASP A 45 20.49 78.37 -11.34
C ASP A 45 19.14 77.66 -11.28
N PHE A 46 18.81 77.07 -10.12
CA PHE A 46 17.55 76.38 -9.89
C PHE A 46 16.33 77.32 -9.84
N SER A 47 16.53 78.65 -9.82
CA SER A 47 15.44 79.61 -10.02
C SER A 47 15.03 79.79 -11.50
N ARG A 48 15.82 79.23 -12.43
CA ARG A 48 15.67 79.38 -13.88
C ARG A 48 15.51 78.02 -14.57
N GLU A 49 14.41 77.34 -14.25
CA GLU A 49 13.96 76.14 -14.96
C GLU A 49 13.70 76.43 -16.45
N ILE A 50 14.18 75.53 -17.31
CA ILE A 50 14.04 75.56 -18.78
C ILE A 50 13.08 74.46 -19.23
N GLY A 51 13.08 73.31 -18.54
CA GLY A 51 12.17 72.19 -18.78
C GLY A 51 12.36 71.08 -17.75
N ARG A 52 11.46 70.10 -17.73
CA ARG A 52 11.41 69.05 -16.71
C ARG A 52 10.78 67.77 -17.25
N GLY A 53 11.27 66.62 -16.78
CA GLY A 53 10.67 65.30 -16.98
C GLY A 53 10.49 64.57 -15.65
N GLY A 54 10.02 63.32 -15.70
CA GLY A 54 9.68 62.56 -14.49
C GLY A 54 10.86 62.23 -13.55
N GLU A 55 12.09 62.17 -14.07
CA GLU A 55 13.30 61.78 -13.32
C GLU A 55 14.42 62.85 -13.37
N ALA A 56 14.15 64.03 -13.94
CA ALA A 56 15.16 65.07 -14.18
C ALA A 56 14.57 66.47 -14.37
N ILE A 57 15.32 67.50 -13.95
CA ILE A 57 15.08 68.92 -14.25
C ILE A 57 16.18 69.45 -15.18
N VAL A 58 15.86 70.39 -16.06
CA VAL A 58 16.80 71.15 -16.89
C VAL A 58 16.71 72.62 -16.51
N VAL A 59 17.82 73.18 -16.02
CA VAL A 59 17.91 74.56 -15.53
C VAL A 59 19.01 75.34 -16.27
N ALA A 60 18.99 76.66 -16.17
CA ALA A 60 20.06 77.49 -16.73
C ALA A 60 21.38 77.27 -15.97
N ALA A 61 22.50 77.30 -16.70
CA ALA A 61 23.86 77.33 -16.15
C ALA A 61 24.66 78.47 -16.79
N VAL A 62 25.65 79.01 -16.08
CA VAL A 62 26.53 80.08 -16.58
C VAL A 62 27.99 79.74 -16.29
N ASP A 63 28.88 79.90 -17.27
CA ASP A 63 30.34 79.71 -17.06
C ASP A 63 31.08 80.97 -16.60
N ASP A 64 32.35 80.83 -16.22
CA ASP A 64 33.19 81.94 -15.72
C ASP A 64 33.35 83.11 -16.72
N ASP A 65 33.17 82.85 -18.02
CA ASP A 65 33.18 83.86 -19.10
C ASP A 65 31.82 84.55 -19.28
N GLY A 66 30.77 84.10 -18.58
CA GLY A 66 29.42 84.65 -18.60
C GLY A 66 28.50 84.08 -19.70
N ASN A 67 28.88 82.97 -20.35
CA ASN A 67 28.06 82.34 -21.39
C ASN A 67 26.94 81.49 -20.78
N GLU A 68 25.76 81.50 -21.39
CA GLU A 68 24.60 80.72 -20.92
C GLU A 68 24.57 79.31 -21.55
N HIS A 69 24.44 78.31 -20.68
CA HIS A 69 24.40 76.88 -20.96
C HIS A 69 23.15 76.26 -20.29
N VAL A 70 22.98 74.95 -20.42
CA VAL A 70 21.93 74.21 -19.69
C VAL A 70 22.55 73.12 -18.80
N ALA A 71 22.00 72.96 -17.61
CA ALA A 71 22.33 71.89 -16.68
C ALA A 71 21.15 70.93 -16.57
N LYS A 72 21.31 69.68 -17.02
CA LYS A 72 20.36 68.60 -16.69
C LYS A 72 20.78 68.01 -15.35
N VAL A 73 19.92 68.10 -14.34
CA VAL A 73 20.11 67.58 -12.98
C VAL A 73 19.14 66.43 -12.73
N TYR A 74 19.61 65.31 -12.21
CA TYR A 74 18.87 64.05 -12.14
C TYR A 74 19.38 63.12 -11.03
N ASN A 75 18.59 62.09 -10.71
CA ASN A 75 18.89 61.17 -9.61
C ASN A 75 20.16 60.35 -9.88
N ILE A 76 20.89 60.02 -8.83
CA ILE A 76 22.03 59.10 -8.90
C ILE A 76 21.47 57.66 -8.98
N PRO A 77 21.82 56.86 -10.01
CA PRO A 77 21.30 55.49 -10.14
C PRO A 77 21.69 54.60 -8.95
N GLN A 78 20.69 53.94 -8.35
CA GLN A 78 20.87 53.10 -7.17
C GLN A 78 21.61 51.78 -7.49
N GLY A 79 21.45 51.26 -8.71
CA GLY A 79 22.13 50.04 -9.15
C GLY A 79 23.60 50.27 -9.49
N ARG A 80 24.53 49.59 -8.81
CA ARG A 80 25.98 49.65 -9.12
C ARG A 80 26.34 49.31 -10.58
N ARG A 81 25.51 48.54 -11.29
CA ARG A 81 25.67 48.29 -12.74
C ARG A 81 25.21 49.49 -13.57
N GLU A 82 24.02 50.02 -13.26
CA GLU A 82 23.44 51.19 -13.93
C GLU A 82 24.37 52.40 -13.81
N GLN A 83 24.82 52.71 -12.59
CA GLN A 83 25.76 53.80 -12.31
C GLN A 83 27.09 53.62 -13.07
N ARG A 84 27.61 52.40 -13.19
CA ARG A 84 28.83 52.12 -13.96
C ARG A 84 28.63 52.33 -15.46
N ASN A 85 27.53 51.83 -16.01
CA ASN A 85 27.20 52.00 -17.44
C ASN A 85 26.96 53.48 -17.77
N HIS A 86 26.20 54.18 -16.91
CA HIS A 86 25.92 55.62 -17.02
C HIS A 86 27.21 56.46 -17.04
N ASN A 87 28.10 56.26 -16.06
CA ASN A 87 29.37 56.98 -15.99
C ASN A 87 30.23 56.74 -17.24
N ALA A 88 30.27 55.50 -17.76
CA ALA A 88 31.03 55.18 -18.97
C ALA A 88 30.42 55.80 -20.25
N VAL A 89 29.10 56.00 -20.31
CA VAL A 89 28.45 56.78 -21.38
C VAL A 89 28.83 58.26 -21.28
N LEU A 90 28.81 58.87 -20.08
CA LEU A 90 29.25 60.26 -19.88
C LEU A 90 30.74 60.44 -20.22
N GLU A 91 31.61 59.51 -19.82
CA GLU A 91 33.04 59.50 -20.17
C GLU A 91 33.25 59.47 -21.69
N PHE A 92 32.49 58.64 -22.43
CA PHE A 92 32.54 58.60 -23.89
C PHE A 92 32.09 59.91 -24.53
N LEU A 93 30.98 60.50 -24.07
CA LEU A 93 30.43 61.76 -24.59
C LEU A 93 31.38 62.94 -24.32
N ALA A 94 31.97 63.01 -23.12
CA ALA A 94 32.99 63.99 -22.78
C ALA A 94 34.25 63.83 -23.66
N MET A 95 34.72 62.59 -23.85
CA MET A 95 35.84 62.29 -24.75
C MET A 95 35.56 62.75 -26.19
N LYS A 96 34.40 62.43 -26.77
CA LYS A 96 34.02 62.88 -28.13
C LYS A 96 33.82 64.39 -28.23
N SER A 97 33.45 65.05 -27.14
CA SER A 97 33.37 66.51 -27.06
C SER A 97 34.75 67.19 -26.96
N GLN A 98 35.80 66.45 -26.57
CA GLN A 98 37.17 66.94 -26.42
C GLN A 98 38.11 66.58 -27.58
N GLU A 99 37.89 65.44 -28.27
CA GLU A 99 38.71 64.99 -29.42
C GLU A 99 38.87 66.05 -30.51
N ALA A 100 37.84 66.88 -30.73
CA ALA A 100 37.93 68.10 -31.52
C ALA A 100 36.97 69.16 -30.96
N LYS A 101 37.39 70.44 -30.98
CA LYS A 101 36.56 71.59 -30.55
C LYS A 101 35.21 71.71 -31.26
N GLU A 102 35.04 71.03 -32.39
CA GLU A 102 33.81 70.99 -33.16
C GLU A 102 33.39 69.55 -33.51
N GLY A 103 33.74 68.56 -32.67
CA GLY A 103 33.52 67.13 -32.96
C GLY A 103 32.07 66.76 -33.27
N TYR A 104 31.10 67.48 -32.70
CA TYR A 104 29.67 67.37 -33.00
C TYR A 104 29.33 67.59 -34.48
N LYS A 105 30.17 68.31 -35.25
CA LYS A 105 30.01 68.48 -36.71
C LYS A 105 30.28 67.21 -37.52
N SER A 106 30.87 66.18 -36.90
CA SER A 106 31.17 64.89 -37.52
C SER A 106 30.56 63.70 -36.78
N THR A 107 30.24 63.83 -35.49
CA THR A 107 29.58 62.78 -34.71
C THR A 107 28.08 62.98 -34.55
N HIS A 108 27.57 64.21 -34.78
CA HIS A 108 26.17 64.57 -34.52
C HIS A 108 25.67 64.24 -33.09
N LEU A 109 26.58 64.13 -32.11
CA LEU A 109 26.26 63.99 -30.70
C LEU A 109 26.25 65.35 -30.01
N MET A 110 25.28 65.60 -29.13
CA MET A 110 25.21 66.78 -28.28
C MET A 110 26.51 66.94 -27.45
N PRO A 111 27.21 68.09 -27.49
CA PRO A 111 28.41 68.28 -26.69
C PRO A 111 28.13 68.19 -25.19
N LEU A 112 28.90 67.35 -24.49
CA LEU A 112 28.94 67.32 -23.03
C LEU A 112 30.10 68.21 -22.56
N LEU A 113 29.78 69.40 -22.05
CA LEU A 113 30.75 70.44 -21.70
C LEU A 113 31.45 70.16 -20.36
N GLU A 114 30.72 69.54 -19.42
CA GLU A 114 31.17 69.10 -18.10
C GLU A 114 30.11 68.18 -17.48
N TYR A 115 30.51 67.29 -16.56
CA TYR A 115 29.58 66.45 -15.80
C TYR A 115 30.12 66.17 -14.39
N GLY A 116 29.25 65.68 -13.49
CA GLY A 116 29.64 65.34 -12.13
C GLY A 116 28.46 65.21 -11.18
N VAL A 117 28.71 65.46 -9.90
CA VAL A 117 27.70 65.49 -8.84
C VAL A 117 27.54 66.93 -8.35
N ILE A 118 26.30 67.36 -8.13
CA ILE A 118 25.96 68.65 -7.52
C ILE A 118 25.21 68.42 -6.21
N SER A 119 25.47 69.25 -5.21
CA SER A 119 24.80 69.21 -3.91
C SER A 119 23.77 70.35 -3.84
N ALA A 120 22.47 70.02 -3.80
CA ALA A 120 21.38 71.00 -3.83
C ALA A 120 20.24 70.61 -2.87
N MET A 121 19.41 71.59 -2.47
CA MET A 121 18.31 71.37 -1.53
C MET A 121 16.96 71.19 -2.24
N LEU A 122 16.13 70.26 -1.76
CA LEU A 122 14.74 70.09 -2.21
C LEU A 122 13.77 70.86 -1.30
N ILE A 123 12.68 71.37 -1.88
CA ILE A 123 11.59 72.02 -1.15
C ILE A 123 10.93 70.98 -0.23
N GLY A 124 11.01 71.22 1.08
CA GLY A 124 10.44 70.33 2.10
C GLY A 124 11.40 69.27 2.64
N ASP A 125 12.65 69.21 2.18
CA ASP A 125 13.72 68.46 2.87
C ASP A 125 14.45 69.37 3.87
N ASP A 126 14.89 68.81 4.99
CA ASP A 126 15.76 69.47 5.98
C ASP A 126 17.26 69.41 5.56
N ARG A 127 17.59 68.74 4.45
CA ARG A 127 18.98 68.43 4.06
C ARG A 127 19.25 68.66 2.57
N VAL A 128 20.50 69.04 2.29
CA VAL A 128 21.08 69.03 0.95
C VAL A 128 21.28 67.58 0.51
N ARG A 129 20.90 67.25 -0.74
CA ARG A 129 21.13 65.95 -1.37
C ARG A 129 22.13 66.05 -2.52
N GLU A 130 22.73 64.93 -2.88
CA GLU A 130 23.62 64.81 -4.04
C GLU A 130 22.84 64.29 -5.26
N PHE A 131 23.00 64.98 -6.40
CA PHE A 131 22.38 64.65 -7.69
C PHE A 131 23.45 64.56 -8.78
N ASN A 132 23.22 63.75 -9.79
CA ASN A 132 24.03 63.81 -11.01
C ASN A 132 23.69 65.10 -11.79
N VAL A 133 24.70 65.72 -12.39
CA VAL A 133 24.53 66.87 -13.28
C VAL A 133 25.32 66.70 -14.57
N SER A 134 24.78 67.21 -15.67
CA SER A 134 25.42 67.20 -16.98
C SER A 134 25.18 68.55 -17.67
N ILE A 135 26.28 69.26 -17.97
CA ILE A 135 26.28 70.59 -18.56
C ILE A 135 26.43 70.47 -20.07
N MET A 136 25.51 71.08 -20.82
CA MET A 136 25.44 71.03 -22.28
C MET A 136 25.23 72.45 -22.83
N PRO A 137 25.56 72.73 -24.10
CA PRO A 137 25.24 74.01 -24.71
C PRO A 137 23.73 74.24 -24.76
N LYS A 138 23.32 75.51 -24.73
CA LYS A 138 21.93 75.87 -24.99
C LYS A 138 21.62 75.72 -26.48
N CYS A 139 20.63 74.88 -26.80
CA CYS A 139 20.26 74.44 -28.16
C CYS A 139 18.75 74.60 -28.40
N GLU A 140 18.32 74.57 -29.66
CA GLU A 140 16.90 74.58 -30.03
C GLU A 140 16.37 73.16 -30.21
N CYS A 141 15.20 72.83 -29.64
CA CYS A 141 14.56 71.52 -29.81
C CYS A 141 13.87 71.45 -31.18
N LEU A 142 14.29 70.52 -32.04
CA LEU A 142 13.68 70.33 -33.35
C LEU A 142 12.36 69.56 -33.30
N GLY A 143 12.07 68.86 -32.20
CA GLY A 143 10.75 68.28 -31.92
C GLY A 143 9.64 69.29 -31.58
N ASP A 144 10.01 70.52 -31.23
CA ASP A 144 9.04 71.57 -30.84
C ASP A 144 8.55 72.39 -32.06
N SER A 145 9.14 72.18 -33.24
CA SER A 145 8.83 72.92 -34.47
C SER A 145 8.45 72.00 -35.64
N VAL A 146 7.51 72.44 -36.48
CA VAL A 146 7.10 71.69 -37.68
C VAL A 146 8.11 71.95 -38.80
N LEU A 147 9.02 71.00 -39.00
CA LEU A 147 10.07 71.06 -40.01
C LEU A 147 9.53 70.85 -41.43
N SER A 148 10.29 71.32 -42.43
CA SER A 148 9.99 70.94 -43.81
C SER A 148 10.37 69.47 -44.06
N LYS A 149 9.57 68.77 -44.88
CA LYS A 149 9.85 67.38 -45.27
C LYS A 149 11.21 67.23 -45.97
N LYS A 150 11.69 68.29 -46.63
CA LYS A 150 13.04 68.33 -47.18
C LYS A 150 14.11 68.34 -46.08
N ASP A 151 13.97 69.15 -45.04
CA ASP A 151 14.92 69.18 -43.92
C ASP A 151 14.97 67.83 -43.18
N ILE A 152 13.83 67.15 -43.05
CA ILE A 152 13.78 65.79 -42.50
C ILE A 152 14.62 64.84 -43.38
N LYS A 153 14.36 64.79 -44.69
CA LYS A 153 15.11 63.94 -45.64
C LYS A 153 16.61 64.28 -45.71
N THR A 154 16.99 65.57 -45.76
CA THR A 154 18.37 66.00 -46.10
C THR A 154 19.21 66.51 -44.93
N ARG A 155 18.64 66.72 -43.73
CA ARG A 155 19.37 67.15 -42.52
C ARG A 155 19.19 66.19 -41.36
N ILE A 156 17.95 65.82 -41.02
CA ILE A 156 17.67 65.00 -39.83
C ILE A 156 18.15 63.56 -40.02
N ILE A 157 17.69 62.87 -41.06
CA ILE A 157 17.98 61.44 -41.28
C ILE A 157 19.50 61.15 -41.33
N PRO A 158 20.32 61.88 -42.11
CA PRO A 158 21.78 61.64 -42.14
C PRO A 158 22.43 61.88 -40.77
N SER A 159 22.12 63.01 -40.13
CA SER A 159 22.75 63.41 -38.86
C SER A 159 22.47 62.41 -37.74
N ILE A 160 21.22 61.94 -37.61
CA ILE A 160 20.89 60.97 -36.56
C ILE A 160 21.40 59.57 -36.88
N ALA A 161 21.53 59.19 -38.17
CA ALA A 161 22.21 57.95 -38.54
C ALA A 161 23.70 57.97 -38.17
N ASP A 162 24.42 59.06 -38.43
CA ASP A 162 25.82 59.22 -38.04
C ASP A 162 26.00 59.28 -36.51
N ALA A 163 25.05 59.89 -35.79
CA ALA A 163 25.01 59.88 -34.33
C ALA A 163 24.86 58.46 -33.76
N LEU A 164 23.85 57.70 -34.23
CA LEU A 164 23.63 56.32 -33.81
C LEU A 164 24.82 55.42 -34.17
N LYS A 165 25.40 55.59 -35.37
CA LYS A 165 26.62 54.88 -35.77
C LYS A 165 27.78 55.13 -34.81
N THR A 166 27.98 56.38 -34.40
CA THR A 166 29.05 56.76 -33.45
C THR A 166 28.86 56.10 -32.08
N LEU A 167 27.62 55.95 -31.60
CA LEU A 167 27.30 55.26 -30.35
C LEU A 167 27.44 53.74 -30.49
N HIS A 168 26.92 53.17 -31.59
CA HIS A 168 26.90 51.73 -31.85
C HIS A 168 28.31 51.15 -32.05
N ASP A 169 29.22 51.90 -32.68
CA ASP A 169 30.64 51.53 -32.78
C ASP A 169 31.33 51.45 -31.40
N ALA A 170 30.84 52.24 -30.43
CA ALA A 170 31.27 52.19 -29.02
C ALA A 170 30.51 51.14 -28.19
N ASN A 171 29.54 50.42 -28.77
CA ASN A 171 28.62 49.50 -28.10
C ASN A 171 27.66 50.18 -27.10
N ILE A 172 27.41 51.48 -27.29
CA ILE A 172 26.42 52.28 -26.55
C ILE A 172 25.10 52.24 -27.34
N VAL A 173 23.99 52.04 -26.63
CA VAL A 173 22.62 52.08 -27.19
C VAL A 173 21.89 53.27 -26.58
N HIS A 174 21.25 54.10 -27.41
CA HIS A 174 20.61 55.35 -26.99
C HIS A 174 19.33 55.09 -26.18
N ARG A 175 18.50 54.15 -26.64
CA ARG A 175 17.21 53.69 -26.12
C ARG A 175 16.04 54.67 -26.18
N ASP A 176 16.32 55.99 -26.21
CA ASP A 176 15.27 57.02 -26.25
C ASP A 176 15.40 57.95 -27.48
N VAL A 177 15.56 57.40 -28.68
CA VAL A 177 15.55 58.22 -29.92
C VAL A 177 14.12 58.67 -30.21
N LYS A 178 13.87 59.97 -30.15
CA LYS A 178 12.55 60.61 -30.34
C LYS A 178 12.70 62.08 -30.78
N PRO A 179 11.66 62.73 -31.33
CA PRO A 179 11.75 64.10 -31.84
C PRO A 179 12.25 65.13 -30.82
N SER A 180 11.82 65.04 -29.56
CA SER A 180 12.23 65.96 -28.48
C SER A 180 13.64 65.72 -27.92
N ASN A 181 14.34 64.70 -28.41
CA ASN A 181 15.75 64.44 -28.14
C ASN A 181 16.65 64.83 -29.35
N ILE A 182 16.09 65.47 -30.38
CA ILE A 182 16.82 65.99 -31.55
C ILE A 182 16.87 67.52 -31.44
N PHE A 183 18.08 68.08 -31.53
CA PHE A 183 18.33 69.51 -31.34
C PHE A 183 19.11 70.13 -32.49
N GLU A 184 19.03 71.45 -32.66
CA GLU A 184 19.96 72.22 -33.49
C GLU A 184 20.95 73.00 -32.61
N TYR A 185 22.25 72.82 -32.91
CA TYR A 185 23.35 73.54 -32.29
C TYR A 185 24.26 74.14 -33.39
N ASN A 186 24.36 75.47 -33.44
CA ASN A 186 25.13 76.20 -34.47
C ASN A 186 24.80 75.80 -35.93
N GLY A 187 23.54 75.49 -36.23
CA GLY A 187 23.10 75.04 -37.56
C GLY A 187 23.28 73.55 -37.84
N ILE A 188 23.82 72.78 -36.87
CA ILE A 188 24.07 71.35 -36.97
C ILE A 188 23.02 70.60 -36.14
N VAL A 189 22.41 69.58 -36.74
CA VAL A 189 21.49 68.67 -36.04
C VAL A 189 22.30 67.77 -35.12
N VAL A 190 21.91 67.63 -33.86
CA VAL A 190 22.56 66.76 -32.86
C VAL A 190 21.55 65.95 -32.06
N LEU A 191 21.92 64.70 -31.75
CA LEU A 191 21.18 63.81 -30.85
C LEU A 191 21.56 64.11 -29.39
N GLY A 192 20.57 64.21 -28.51
CA GLY A 192 20.73 64.49 -27.08
C GLY A 192 19.89 63.60 -26.18
N ASP A 193 20.00 63.86 -24.88
CA ASP A 193 19.41 63.08 -23.77
C ASP A 193 19.77 61.58 -23.72
N TYR A 194 20.96 61.33 -23.19
CA TYR A 194 21.51 60.00 -22.95
C TYR A 194 21.05 59.38 -21.60
N GLY A 195 20.00 59.91 -20.96
CA GLY A 195 19.67 59.62 -19.56
C GLY A 195 19.34 58.15 -19.23
N ILE A 196 18.93 57.35 -20.21
CA ILE A 196 18.71 55.90 -20.06
C ILE A 196 19.62 55.04 -20.95
N SER A 197 20.56 55.66 -21.65
CA SER A 197 21.50 55.00 -22.56
C SER A 197 22.44 54.06 -21.80
N THR A 198 22.90 53.00 -22.46
CA THR A 198 23.66 51.93 -21.78
C THR A 198 24.67 51.26 -22.70
N ILE A 199 25.72 50.68 -22.11
CA ILE A 199 26.70 49.83 -22.80
C ILE A 199 26.19 48.39 -22.83
N VAL A 200 26.25 47.76 -24.00
CA VAL A 200 25.94 46.34 -24.22
C VAL A 200 27.23 45.55 -24.42
N ASP A 201 27.37 44.44 -23.69
CA ASP A 201 28.53 43.54 -23.77
C ASP A 201 28.48 42.72 -25.08
N LYS A 202 29.59 42.66 -25.84
CA LYS A 202 29.63 42.12 -27.22
C LYS A 202 29.15 40.68 -27.38
N ASP A 203 29.26 39.87 -26.33
CA ASP A 203 28.90 38.44 -26.34
C ASP A 203 27.53 38.16 -25.66
N SER A 204 26.78 39.18 -25.24
CA SER A 204 25.46 38.99 -24.60
C SER A 204 24.49 40.14 -24.84
N SER A 205 23.35 39.85 -25.47
CA SER A 205 22.18 40.72 -25.38
C SER A 205 21.74 40.85 -23.92
N LEU A 206 21.54 42.08 -23.45
CA LEU A 206 21.17 42.31 -22.06
C LEU A 206 19.69 42.00 -21.87
N LYS A 207 19.39 40.78 -21.39
CA LYS A 207 18.11 40.45 -20.74
C LYS A 207 17.99 41.27 -19.47
N ASP A 208 17.47 42.48 -19.60
CA ASP A 208 17.15 43.39 -18.51
C ASP A 208 15.68 43.18 -18.11
N THR A 209 15.42 42.80 -16.86
CA THR A 209 14.07 42.70 -16.30
C THR A 209 13.36 44.05 -16.20
N HIS A 210 14.06 45.16 -16.49
CA HIS A 210 13.52 46.51 -16.61
C HIS A 210 13.47 46.97 -18.09
N SER A 211 13.11 46.06 -19.00
CA SER A 211 13.05 46.30 -20.46
C SER A 211 12.13 47.46 -20.87
N ASN A 212 11.05 47.72 -20.13
CA ASN A 212 10.07 48.79 -20.39
C ASN A 212 10.58 50.23 -20.07
N ARG A 213 11.87 50.52 -20.27
CA ARG A 213 12.48 51.85 -20.09
C ARG A 213 12.73 52.53 -21.45
N GLY A 214 11.88 53.50 -21.78
CA GLY A 214 11.94 54.32 -23.00
C GLY A 214 10.61 55.05 -23.24
N THR A 215 10.58 56.07 -24.12
CA THR A 215 9.34 56.79 -24.43
C THR A 215 8.37 55.91 -25.22
N ALA A 216 7.15 55.69 -24.69
CA ALA A 216 6.09 54.93 -25.34
C ALA A 216 5.80 55.44 -26.77
N GLY A 217 5.60 54.52 -27.71
CA GLY A 217 5.56 54.80 -29.15
C GLY A 217 6.86 54.44 -29.86
N TYR A 218 8.00 54.90 -29.33
CA TYR A 218 9.29 54.83 -30.02
C TYR A 218 10.09 53.58 -29.71
N TRP A 219 10.08 53.10 -28.46
CA TRP A 219 10.91 51.96 -28.06
C TRP A 219 10.42 50.63 -28.68
N LEU A 220 11.38 49.78 -29.05
CA LEU A 220 11.12 48.42 -29.57
C LEU A 220 10.66 47.50 -28.43
N PRO A 221 9.44 46.91 -28.48
CA PRO A 221 8.93 46.05 -27.43
C PRO A 221 9.56 44.64 -27.50
N VAL A 222 10.77 44.50 -26.94
CA VAL A 222 11.46 43.21 -26.76
C VAL A 222 12.14 43.14 -25.40
N GLY A 223 12.24 41.93 -24.83
CA GLY A 223 12.82 41.68 -23.51
C GLY A 223 14.36 41.77 -23.40
N TYR A 224 15.02 42.50 -24.31
CA TYR A 224 16.48 42.68 -24.31
C TYR A 224 16.91 44.00 -24.95
N VAL A 225 18.08 44.52 -24.53
CA VAL A 225 18.68 45.72 -25.14
C VAL A 225 19.70 45.34 -26.21
N GLU A 226 19.54 45.89 -27.42
CA GLU A 226 20.46 45.78 -28.56
C GLU A 226 20.60 47.11 -29.32
N PRO A 227 21.72 47.39 -30.01
CA PRO A 227 21.87 48.58 -30.86
C PRO A 227 20.78 48.73 -31.93
N ARG A 228 20.25 47.61 -32.44
CA ARG A 228 19.19 47.68 -33.46
C ARG A 228 17.86 48.21 -32.93
N GLY A 229 17.68 48.35 -31.61
CA GLY A 229 16.53 49.03 -31.03
C GLY A 229 16.47 50.52 -31.40
N ASP A 230 17.62 51.19 -31.53
CA ASP A 230 17.66 52.62 -31.87
C ASP A 230 17.22 52.90 -33.31
N TRP A 231 17.44 51.95 -34.25
CA TRP A 231 16.96 52.08 -35.63
C TRP A 231 15.43 52.00 -35.73
N TYR A 232 14.79 51.18 -34.87
CA TYR A 232 13.34 51.14 -34.72
C TYR A 232 12.79 52.47 -34.19
N SER A 233 13.41 52.99 -33.11
CA SER A 233 13.09 54.30 -32.53
C SER A 233 13.30 55.45 -33.54
N LEU A 234 14.34 55.38 -34.37
CA LEU A 234 14.56 56.33 -35.48
C LEU A 234 13.44 56.26 -36.53
N GLY A 235 12.96 55.07 -36.90
CA GLY A 235 11.85 54.91 -37.84
C GLY A 235 10.59 55.65 -37.39
N TYR A 236 10.17 55.46 -36.13
CA TYR A 236 9.03 56.19 -35.56
C TYR A 236 9.32 57.68 -35.31
N THR A 237 10.58 58.07 -35.07
CA THR A 237 11.00 59.48 -34.99
C THR A 237 10.83 60.20 -36.32
N ILE A 238 11.31 59.59 -37.43
CA ILE A 238 11.15 60.10 -38.79
C ILE A 238 9.67 60.24 -39.14
N TRP A 239 8.88 59.20 -38.89
CA TRP A 239 7.44 59.19 -39.14
C TRP A 239 6.73 60.31 -38.40
N THR A 240 7.03 60.48 -37.10
CA THR A 240 6.43 61.52 -36.26
C THR A 240 6.78 62.92 -36.76
N MET A 241 8.07 63.21 -37.03
CA MET A 241 8.47 64.51 -37.58
C MET A 241 7.84 64.78 -38.95
N TYR A 242 7.77 63.78 -39.82
CA TYR A 242 7.16 63.88 -41.14
C TYR A 242 5.64 64.12 -41.08
N ASN A 243 5.00 63.71 -39.99
CA ASN A 243 3.58 63.89 -39.66
C ASN A 243 3.35 65.10 -38.71
N ASN A 244 4.10 66.19 -38.89
CA ASN A 244 3.99 67.43 -38.10
C ASN A 244 4.13 67.23 -36.58
N ASN A 245 5.06 66.37 -36.17
CA ASN A 245 5.33 65.96 -34.79
C ASN A 245 4.18 65.21 -34.07
N VAL A 246 3.24 64.61 -34.82
CA VAL A 246 2.19 63.73 -34.27
C VAL A 246 2.54 62.26 -34.53
N HIS A 247 2.67 61.45 -33.46
CA HIS A 247 3.03 60.04 -33.57
C HIS A 247 1.92 59.24 -34.31
N PRO A 248 2.24 58.32 -35.24
CA PRO A 248 1.24 57.55 -36.01
C PRO A 248 0.29 56.70 -35.15
N HIS A 249 0.64 56.46 -33.89
CA HIS A 249 -0.17 55.69 -32.93
C HIS A 249 -0.53 56.50 -31.67
N GLN A 250 -0.60 57.85 -31.76
CA GLN A 250 -0.84 58.72 -30.60
C GLN A 250 -2.06 58.29 -29.77
N GLU A 251 -3.22 58.06 -30.39
CA GLU A 251 -4.45 57.61 -29.70
C GLU A 251 -4.27 56.30 -28.90
N ARG A 252 -3.35 55.42 -29.32
CA ARG A 252 -3.03 54.16 -28.63
C ARG A 252 -2.02 54.32 -27.50
N ILE A 253 -1.14 55.33 -27.59
CA ILE A 253 -0.25 55.74 -26.50
C ILE A 253 -1.11 56.37 -25.40
N ASP A 254 -1.98 57.32 -25.76
CA ASP A 254 -2.86 58.04 -24.85
C ASP A 254 -3.86 57.09 -24.14
N ALA A 255 -4.28 56.02 -24.82
CA ALA A 255 -5.14 54.97 -24.27
C ALA A 255 -4.39 53.83 -23.56
N GLY A 256 -3.05 53.85 -23.49
CA GLY A 256 -2.22 52.81 -22.86
C GLY A 256 -2.18 51.45 -23.59
N ASN A 257 -2.93 51.27 -24.68
CA ASN A 257 -3.17 49.97 -25.33
C ASN A 257 -2.15 49.61 -26.43
N LEU A 258 -1.13 50.44 -26.67
CA LEU A 258 -0.18 50.28 -27.78
C LEU A 258 0.46 48.88 -27.88
N LEU A 259 0.82 48.28 -26.73
CA LEU A 259 1.64 47.07 -26.70
C LEU A 259 1.01 45.87 -27.42
N ALA A 260 -0.30 45.66 -27.29
CA ALA A 260 -0.97 44.48 -27.85
C ALA A 260 -0.97 44.44 -29.39
N ASP A 261 -1.13 45.60 -30.05
CA ASP A 261 -1.07 45.68 -31.51
C ASP A 261 0.37 45.57 -32.04
N VAL A 262 1.34 46.18 -31.34
CA VAL A 262 2.75 46.24 -31.78
C VAL A 262 3.49 44.92 -31.53
N TYR A 263 3.24 44.22 -30.42
CA TYR A 263 3.76 42.86 -30.21
C TYR A 263 3.27 41.88 -31.28
N ALA A 264 2.08 42.11 -31.85
CA ALA A 264 1.54 41.33 -32.97
C ALA A 264 2.12 41.73 -34.34
N GLY A 265 3.10 42.65 -34.40
CA GLY A 265 3.76 43.07 -35.64
C GLY A 265 2.89 43.87 -36.63
N ARG A 266 1.67 44.25 -36.24
CA ARG A 266 0.68 44.85 -37.16
C ARG A 266 0.89 46.36 -37.29
N ARG A 267 1.26 46.85 -38.47
CA ARG A 267 1.28 48.30 -38.79
C ARG A 267 -0.15 48.82 -39.00
N VAL A 268 -0.88 49.07 -37.91
CA VAL A 268 -2.33 49.43 -37.95
C VAL A 268 -2.61 50.83 -38.53
N VAL A 269 -1.57 51.62 -38.81
CA VAL A 269 -1.66 52.90 -39.53
C VAL A 269 -0.57 52.89 -40.62
N PRO A 270 -0.90 53.12 -41.90
CA PRO A 270 0.09 53.17 -42.96
C PRO A 270 0.87 54.48 -42.96
N PHE A 271 2.13 54.45 -43.38
CA PHE A 271 2.87 55.68 -43.72
C PHE A 271 2.35 56.20 -45.06
N VAL A 272 2.00 57.49 -45.13
CA VAL A 272 1.42 58.12 -46.32
C VAL A 272 2.43 59.12 -46.90
N PRO A 273 3.10 58.79 -48.04
CA PRO A 273 3.89 59.73 -48.83
C PRO A 273 3.06 60.96 -49.22
N ALA A 274 3.67 62.15 -49.23
CA ALA A 274 3.04 63.38 -49.72
C ALA A 274 3.39 63.70 -51.18
N SER A 275 4.27 62.90 -51.78
CA SER A 275 4.71 62.98 -53.18
C SER A 275 5.29 61.63 -53.59
N GLU A 276 5.39 61.37 -54.90
CA GLU A 276 6.08 60.18 -55.43
C GLU A 276 7.56 60.16 -54.98
N GLU A 277 8.19 61.34 -54.82
CA GLU A 277 9.54 61.54 -54.24
C GLU A 277 9.67 61.15 -52.75
N ASP A 278 8.57 60.78 -52.08
CA ASP A 278 8.55 60.30 -50.69
C ASP A 278 8.23 58.80 -50.58
N GLU A 279 8.09 58.05 -51.69
CA GLU A 279 7.80 56.61 -51.62
C GLU A 279 8.95 55.79 -51.06
N SER A 280 10.21 56.06 -51.43
CA SER A 280 11.34 55.37 -50.79
C SER A 280 11.56 55.77 -49.33
N LEU A 281 10.96 56.89 -48.87
CA LEU A 281 10.92 57.26 -47.45
C LEU A 281 9.92 56.39 -46.67
N ARG A 282 8.77 56.02 -47.26
CA ARG A 282 7.86 54.98 -46.71
C ARG A 282 8.64 53.69 -46.49
N ASP A 283 9.40 53.28 -47.49
CA ASP A 283 10.11 52.00 -47.52
C ASP A 283 11.27 51.97 -46.52
N LEU A 284 12.03 53.08 -46.39
CA LEU A 284 13.00 53.26 -45.32
C LEU A 284 12.34 53.22 -43.93
N VAL A 285 11.23 53.94 -43.72
CA VAL A 285 10.51 53.95 -42.43
C VAL A 285 9.96 52.57 -42.09
N TYR A 286 9.41 51.83 -43.06
CA TYR A 286 8.89 50.47 -42.86
C TYR A 286 9.99 49.46 -42.51
N GLY A 287 11.16 49.55 -43.15
CA GLY A 287 12.30 48.70 -42.81
C GLY A 287 12.99 49.07 -41.49
N LEU A 288 13.01 50.35 -41.11
CA LEU A 288 13.47 50.79 -39.78
C LEU A 288 12.49 50.34 -38.68
N THR A 289 11.18 50.51 -38.88
CA THR A 289 10.12 50.11 -37.91
C THR A 289 9.79 48.60 -37.91
N THR A 290 10.61 47.77 -38.54
CA THR A 290 10.39 46.32 -38.55
C THR A 290 10.76 45.70 -37.20
N VAL A 291 9.80 44.99 -36.57
CA VAL A 291 9.98 44.35 -35.25
C VAL A 291 11.01 43.23 -35.31
N HIS A 292 11.10 42.49 -36.43
CA HIS A 292 12.09 41.44 -36.67
C HIS A 292 13.51 42.01 -36.81
N ALA A 293 14.35 41.80 -35.79
CA ALA A 293 15.68 42.41 -35.68
C ALA A 293 16.65 42.02 -36.82
N ASP A 294 16.42 40.89 -37.48
CA ASP A 294 17.17 40.38 -38.63
C ASP A 294 16.84 41.09 -39.96
N ARG A 295 15.61 41.60 -40.11
CA ARG A 295 15.14 42.32 -41.31
C ARG A 295 15.17 43.83 -41.14
N ARG A 296 15.34 44.31 -39.90
CA ARG A 296 15.39 45.72 -39.56
C ARG A 296 16.60 46.39 -40.20
N LEU A 297 16.34 47.48 -40.93
CA LEU A 297 17.37 48.29 -41.55
C LEU A 297 18.27 48.96 -40.50
N GLY A 298 19.52 49.22 -40.87
CA GLY A 298 20.50 49.92 -40.05
C GLY A 298 21.27 50.99 -40.82
N TYR A 299 22.41 51.42 -40.26
CA TYR A 299 23.21 52.52 -40.80
C TYR A 299 23.52 52.40 -42.31
N ASP A 300 24.05 51.27 -42.75
CA ASP A 300 24.45 51.08 -44.15
C ASP A 300 23.25 51.19 -45.10
N ASP A 301 22.05 50.84 -44.65
CA ASP A 301 20.82 50.95 -45.42
C ASP A 301 20.31 52.39 -45.52
N VAL A 302 20.39 53.14 -44.41
CA VAL A 302 20.12 54.58 -44.41
C VAL A 302 21.11 55.29 -45.34
N GLN A 303 22.38 54.91 -45.35
CA GLN A 303 23.38 55.45 -46.28
C GLN A 303 23.12 55.05 -47.74
N ARG A 304 22.61 53.83 -48.02
CA ARG A 304 22.14 53.46 -49.36
C ARG A 304 20.96 54.35 -49.81
N TRP A 305 19.97 54.57 -48.96
CA TRP A 305 18.84 55.46 -49.25
C TRP A 305 19.31 56.91 -49.47
N ILE A 306 20.21 57.45 -48.63
CA ILE A 306 20.79 58.79 -48.81
C ILE A 306 21.52 58.93 -50.15
N HIS A 307 22.21 57.87 -50.61
CA HIS A 307 22.99 57.90 -51.84
C HIS A 307 22.14 57.87 -53.11
N ASN A 308 21.08 57.03 -53.13
CA ASN A 308 20.18 56.91 -54.29
C ASN A 308 18.74 56.60 -53.83
N PRO A 309 17.95 57.62 -53.44
CA PRO A 309 16.58 57.41 -52.94
C PRO A 309 15.66 56.75 -53.97
N ASP A 310 15.87 56.99 -55.27
CA ASP A 310 14.97 56.57 -56.35
C ASP A 310 15.12 55.07 -56.72
N ASP A 311 16.16 54.42 -56.20
CA ASP A 311 16.56 53.01 -56.44
C ASP A 311 16.54 52.20 -55.11
N PHE A 312 15.99 52.81 -54.04
CA PHE A 312 15.90 52.20 -52.73
C PHE A 312 14.57 51.44 -52.57
N GLU A 313 14.60 50.15 -52.92
CA GLU A 313 13.50 49.22 -52.65
C GLU A 313 13.68 48.53 -51.28
N PHE A 314 12.59 48.44 -50.49
CA PHE A 314 12.49 47.57 -49.32
C PHE A 314 11.39 46.53 -49.55
N ASP A 315 11.78 45.25 -49.58
CA ASP A 315 10.90 44.09 -49.66
C ASP A 315 10.13 43.93 -48.33
N ASP A 316 8.98 44.60 -48.22
CA ASP A 316 8.29 44.78 -46.94
C ASP A 316 7.60 43.50 -46.45
N PRO A 317 8.08 42.87 -45.35
CA PRO A 317 7.46 41.67 -44.79
C PRO A 317 6.11 41.96 -44.11
N GLY A 318 5.71 43.23 -43.98
CA GLY A 318 4.38 43.66 -43.54
C GLY A 318 3.38 43.88 -44.67
N SER A 319 3.76 43.67 -45.93
CA SER A 319 2.84 43.71 -47.08
C SER A 319 1.94 42.47 -47.12
N GLU A 320 0.68 42.61 -47.52
CA GLU A 320 -0.30 41.52 -47.54
C GLU A 320 0.00 40.40 -48.57
N GLU A 321 1.08 40.55 -49.36
CA GLU A 321 1.53 39.58 -50.36
C GLU A 321 2.75 38.75 -49.91
N ALA A 322 3.43 39.13 -48.81
CA ALA A 322 4.69 38.55 -48.35
C ALA A 322 4.53 37.41 -47.31
N ASP A 323 3.61 36.45 -47.56
CA ASP A 323 3.29 35.36 -46.62
C ASP A 323 4.40 34.29 -46.48
N GLY A 324 5.54 34.67 -45.89
CA GLY A 324 6.47 33.76 -45.21
C GLY A 324 7.97 33.92 -45.48
N TRP A 325 8.68 32.79 -45.46
CA TRP A 325 10.13 32.68 -45.49
C TRP A 325 10.72 32.89 -46.89
N ARG A 326 11.67 33.83 -46.98
CA ARG A 326 12.47 34.11 -48.19
C ARG A 326 13.18 32.88 -48.72
N HIS A 327 13.69 32.02 -47.82
CA HIS A 327 14.18 30.69 -48.14
C HIS A 327 13.17 29.66 -47.60
N LYS A 328 12.25 29.16 -48.44
CA LYS A 328 11.28 28.14 -48.02
C LYS A 328 11.98 26.84 -47.59
N TYR A 329 11.48 26.16 -46.55
CA TYR A 329 12.00 24.87 -46.10
C TYR A 329 11.38 23.74 -46.92
N GLU A 330 12.19 22.81 -47.42
CA GLU A 330 11.72 21.66 -48.18
C GLU A 330 11.62 20.44 -47.25
N PHE A 331 10.41 19.92 -47.08
CA PHE A 331 10.10 18.76 -46.23
C PHE A 331 9.00 17.95 -46.89
N ALA A 332 9.19 16.63 -47.01
CA ALA A 332 8.26 15.70 -47.67
C ALA A 332 7.80 16.19 -49.06
N ASP A 333 8.76 16.61 -49.90
CA ASP A 333 8.58 17.21 -51.23
C ASP A 333 7.74 18.51 -51.28
N VAL A 334 7.36 19.09 -50.14
CA VAL A 334 6.58 20.33 -50.01
C VAL A 334 7.46 21.47 -49.48
N LYS A 335 7.21 22.69 -49.97
CA LYS A 335 7.97 23.90 -49.61
C LYS A 335 7.19 24.79 -48.66
N TYR A 336 7.54 24.71 -47.38
CA TYR A 336 6.95 25.46 -46.28
C TYR A 336 7.55 26.85 -46.17
N ASP A 337 6.70 27.82 -45.86
CA ASP A 337 7.05 29.24 -45.75
C ASP A 337 6.74 29.85 -44.38
N THR A 338 6.12 29.13 -43.43
CA THR A 338 5.99 29.64 -42.06
C THR A 338 6.28 28.56 -41.02
N GLY A 339 6.70 29.01 -39.82
CA GLY A 339 6.89 28.17 -38.64
C GLY A 339 5.68 27.30 -38.32
N PRO A 340 4.46 27.85 -38.17
CA PRO A 340 3.23 27.09 -38.02
C PRO A 340 3.00 26.01 -39.08
N LYS A 341 3.10 26.35 -40.38
CA LYS A 341 2.87 25.41 -41.49
C LYS A 341 3.91 24.27 -41.48
N LEU A 342 5.17 24.57 -41.15
CA LEU A 342 6.22 23.55 -41.00
C LEU A 342 6.05 22.71 -39.72
N ALA A 343 5.71 23.32 -38.59
CA ALA A 343 5.43 22.60 -37.34
C ALA A 343 4.28 21.60 -37.51
N GLU A 344 3.22 21.99 -38.22
CA GLU A 344 2.15 21.08 -38.60
C GLU A 344 2.67 19.90 -39.45
N ALA A 345 3.49 20.16 -40.46
CA ALA A 345 4.03 19.12 -41.34
C ALA A 345 4.98 18.14 -40.61
N LEU A 346 5.91 18.67 -39.80
CA LEU A 346 6.79 17.89 -38.92
C LEU A 346 5.95 17.04 -37.94
N SER A 347 4.89 17.62 -37.38
CA SER A 347 3.98 16.93 -36.45
C SER A 347 3.17 15.78 -37.06
N LYS A 348 3.13 15.67 -38.41
CA LYS A 348 2.40 14.61 -39.15
C LYS A 348 3.33 13.56 -39.81
N ASN A 349 4.64 13.65 -39.59
CA ASN A 349 5.64 12.79 -40.23
C ASN A 349 6.83 12.56 -39.28
N TRP A 350 6.57 12.00 -38.09
CA TRP A 350 7.45 12.10 -36.91
C TRP A 350 8.87 11.55 -37.16
N ASP A 351 8.99 10.32 -37.67
CA ASP A 351 10.29 9.69 -37.95
C ASP A 351 11.14 10.47 -38.96
N TYR A 352 10.48 11.14 -39.91
CA TYR A 352 11.16 11.92 -40.95
C TYR A 352 11.51 13.33 -40.45
N ALA A 353 10.66 13.93 -39.62
CA ALA A 353 10.96 15.15 -38.87
C ALA A 353 12.17 14.97 -37.94
N MET A 354 12.34 13.77 -37.37
CA MET A 354 13.49 13.40 -36.54
C MET A 354 14.81 13.41 -37.34
N GLN A 355 14.81 12.83 -38.55
CA GLN A 355 15.94 12.91 -39.49
C GLN A 355 16.23 14.35 -39.96
N HIS A 356 15.18 15.17 -40.12
CA HIS A 356 15.33 16.58 -40.47
C HIS A 356 15.86 17.45 -39.32
N LEU A 357 15.74 17.01 -38.05
CA LEU A 357 16.26 17.71 -36.87
C LEU A 357 17.70 17.29 -36.52
N PHE A 358 18.01 16.00 -36.52
CA PHE A 358 19.28 15.48 -35.98
C PHE A 358 20.32 15.07 -37.05
N ASP A 359 19.90 14.51 -38.20
CA ASP A 359 20.82 13.90 -39.18
C ASP A 359 21.46 14.89 -40.17
N GLY A 360 21.72 16.13 -39.72
CA GLY A 360 22.48 17.12 -40.47
C GLY A 360 21.74 17.84 -41.61
N ASN A 361 20.43 17.63 -41.74
CA ASN A 361 19.59 18.53 -42.53
C ASN A 361 19.63 19.95 -41.93
N ASP A 362 19.64 20.97 -42.79
CA ASP A 362 19.89 22.36 -42.37
C ASP A 362 18.65 23.05 -41.75
N LEU A 363 17.87 22.35 -40.93
CA LEU A 363 16.71 22.91 -40.22
C LEU A 363 17.15 24.04 -39.28
N VAL A 364 18.18 23.78 -38.47
CA VAL A 364 18.71 24.76 -37.50
C VAL A 364 19.28 26.01 -38.19
N GLY A 365 19.99 25.84 -39.32
CA GLY A 365 20.53 26.96 -40.08
C GLY A 365 19.50 27.65 -40.98
N HIS A 366 18.44 26.98 -41.40
CA HIS A 366 17.31 27.57 -42.11
C HIS A 366 16.66 28.69 -41.28
N PHE A 367 16.39 28.48 -39.98
CA PHE A 367 15.90 29.56 -39.10
C PHE A 367 16.87 30.74 -39.07
N SER A 368 18.19 30.49 -39.03
CA SER A 368 19.19 31.56 -39.11
C SER A 368 19.26 32.25 -40.49
N LYS A 369 18.89 31.57 -41.58
CA LYS A 369 18.85 32.11 -42.96
C LYS A 369 17.58 32.91 -43.27
N ASN A 370 16.51 32.68 -42.53
CA ASN A 370 15.30 33.51 -42.50
C ASN A 370 15.27 34.47 -41.30
N GLY A 371 16.39 34.52 -40.55
CA GLY A 371 16.70 35.50 -39.50
C GLY A 371 16.08 35.25 -38.13
N GLU A 372 15.36 34.15 -37.94
CA GLU A 372 14.84 33.68 -36.65
C GLU A 372 15.99 33.11 -35.77
N SER A 373 16.94 33.97 -35.39
CA SER A 373 18.16 33.65 -34.62
C SER A 373 17.87 32.97 -33.30
N ASP A 374 16.79 33.38 -32.63
CA ASP A 374 16.43 32.91 -31.29
C ASP A 374 15.91 31.46 -31.36
N LYS A 375 15.08 31.15 -32.36
CA LYS A 375 14.68 29.77 -32.67
C LYS A 375 15.87 28.94 -33.12
N SER A 376 16.73 29.45 -34.01
CA SER A 376 17.98 28.75 -34.39
C SER A 376 18.86 28.43 -33.18
N THR A 377 18.90 29.31 -32.18
CA THR A 377 19.66 29.10 -30.94
C THR A 377 19.00 28.06 -30.03
N LYS A 378 17.69 28.15 -29.76
CA LYS A 378 16.97 27.12 -28.99
C LYS A 378 17.05 25.73 -29.66
N LEU A 379 16.85 25.65 -30.98
CA LEU A 379 16.94 24.41 -31.75
C LEU A 379 18.36 23.83 -31.74
N ARG A 380 19.40 24.66 -31.76
CA ARG A 380 20.81 24.21 -31.67
C ARG A 380 21.13 23.60 -30.31
N ILE A 381 20.55 24.13 -29.23
CA ILE A 381 20.63 23.55 -27.88
C ILE A 381 19.93 22.18 -27.88
N ILE A 382 18.73 22.09 -28.45
CA ILE A 382 17.98 20.83 -28.57
C ILE A 382 18.77 19.77 -29.35
N VAL A 383 19.34 20.11 -30.51
CA VAL A 383 20.15 19.16 -31.30
C VAL A 383 21.40 18.73 -30.52
N ARG A 384 22.08 19.65 -29.82
CA ARG A 384 23.24 19.33 -28.98
C ARG A 384 22.89 18.36 -27.84
N ASP A 385 21.76 18.57 -27.17
CA ASP A 385 21.44 17.89 -25.92
C ASP A 385 20.63 16.58 -26.12
N TYR A 386 19.86 16.47 -27.21
CA TYR A 386 18.96 15.33 -27.44
C TYR A 386 19.32 14.44 -28.65
N ALA A 387 20.32 14.78 -29.48
CA ALA A 387 20.71 13.93 -30.61
C ALA A 387 21.18 12.52 -30.20
N GLY A 388 21.78 12.38 -29.01
CA GLY A 388 22.29 11.10 -28.51
C GLY A 388 21.28 10.25 -27.73
N SER A 389 20.23 10.85 -27.16
CA SER A 389 19.19 10.15 -26.39
C SER A 389 17.97 11.05 -26.13
N LYS A 390 16.80 10.45 -25.92
CA LYS A 390 15.50 11.16 -25.85
C LYS A 390 15.23 12.06 -27.08
N GLN A 391 15.51 11.54 -28.29
CA GLN A 391 15.29 12.25 -29.55
C GLN A 391 13.83 12.71 -29.73
N ASP A 392 12.83 11.89 -29.35
CA ASP A 392 11.41 12.27 -29.36
C ASP A 392 11.12 13.52 -28.53
N LEU A 393 11.73 13.64 -27.33
CA LEU A 393 11.60 14.83 -26.49
C LEU A 393 12.24 16.04 -27.15
N GLY A 394 13.40 15.87 -27.77
CA GLY A 394 14.03 16.92 -28.57
C GLY A 394 13.14 17.39 -29.73
N LEU A 395 12.49 16.45 -30.43
CA LEU A 395 11.58 16.75 -31.54
C LEU A 395 10.29 17.44 -31.08
N ALA A 396 9.66 16.97 -29.99
CA ALA A 396 8.49 17.62 -29.40
C ALA A 396 8.79 19.08 -29.02
N LYS A 397 9.93 19.32 -28.34
CA LYS A 397 10.42 20.67 -28.01
C LYS A 397 10.71 21.51 -29.26
N ALA A 398 11.30 20.91 -30.30
CA ALA A 398 11.56 21.59 -31.55
C ALA A 398 10.27 22.02 -32.26
N ILE A 399 9.27 21.13 -32.37
CA ILE A 399 7.96 21.43 -32.99
C ILE A 399 7.27 22.57 -32.25
N TYR A 400 7.24 22.53 -30.91
CA TYR A 400 6.69 23.62 -30.08
C TYR A 400 7.38 24.96 -30.38
N ILE A 401 8.71 25.03 -30.34
CA ILE A 401 9.49 26.25 -30.63
C ILE A 401 9.30 26.74 -32.08
N ILE A 402 9.23 25.83 -33.05
CA ILE A 402 9.05 26.17 -34.47
C ILE A 402 7.66 26.80 -34.70
N SER A 403 6.64 26.25 -34.04
CA SER A 403 5.24 26.70 -34.15
C SER A 403 5.03 28.14 -33.67
N GLY A 404 5.80 28.61 -32.68
CA GLY A 404 5.68 29.98 -32.16
C GLY A 404 4.33 30.19 -31.48
N SER A 405 3.52 31.14 -31.98
CA SER A 405 2.20 31.50 -31.44
C SER A 405 1.15 30.37 -31.50
N ASP A 406 1.40 29.33 -32.29
CA ASP A 406 0.56 28.14 -32.35
C ASP A 406 0.75 27.21 -31.13
N GLU A 407 1.84 27.37 -30.37
CA GLU A 407 2.20 26.61 -29.16
C GLU A 407 1.94 25.09 -29.26
N ARG A 408 2.28 24.51 -30.42
CA ARG A 408 1.86 23.18 -30.84
C ARG A 408 2.49 22.07 -29.99
N MET A 409 1.76 21.60 -28.99
CA MET A 409 2.09 20.43 -28.16
C MET A 409 1.68 19.13 -28.86
N VAL A 410 2.63 18.44 -29.50
CA VAL A 410 2.42 17.14 -30.16
C VAL A 410 3.49 16.14 -29.71
N TRP A 411 3.10 14.88 -29.53
CA TRP A 411 3.97 13.75 -29.27
C TRP A 411 3.60 12.58 -30.17
N LYS A 412 4.56 12.08 -30.98
CA LYS A 412 4.37 10.95 -31.91
C LYS A 412 3.06 11.05 -32.69
N GLU A 413 2.92 12.17 -33.40
CA GLU A 413 1.79 12.54 -34.26
C GLU A 413 0.44 12.76 -33.56
N LYS A 414 0.36 12.60 -32.23
CA LYS A 414 -0.83 12.87 -31.42
C LYS A 414 -0.76 14.26 -30.76
N ASP A 415 -1.84 15.02 -30.88
CA ASP A 415 -2.06 16.23 -30.08
C ASP A 415 -2.07 15.88 -28.58
N ILE A 416 -1.27 16.62 -27.82
CA ILE A 416 -1.14 16.54 -26.36
C ILE A 416 -1.19 17.92 -25.71
N SER A 417 -1.83 18.90 -26.37
CA SER A 417 -2.27 20.13 -25.71
C SER A 417 -3.23 19.81 -24.56
N PHE A 418 -3.19 20.58 -23.47
CA PHE A 418 -3.96 20.27 -22.25
C PHE A 418 -5.45 19.99 -22.48
N PRO A 419 -6.20 20.73 -23.33
CA PRO A 419 -7.60 20.40 -23.62
C PRO A 419 -7.77 19.01 -24.26
N SER A 420 -6.87 18.62 -25.17
CA SER A 420 -6.89 17.31 -25.83
C SER A 420 -6.42 16.18 -24.91
N VAL A 421 -5.51 16.43 -23.96
CA VAL A 421 -5.18 15.47 -22.89
C VAL A 421 -6.37 15.28 -21.95
N VAL A 422 -6.92 16.36 -21.39
CA VAL A 422 -8.08 16.30 -20.49
C VAL A 422 -9.27 15.59 -21.14
N LEU A 423 -9.59 15.90 -22.40
CA LEU A 423 -10.64 15.22 -23.16
C LEU A 423 -10.38 13.71 -23.32
N ASP A 424 -9.13 13.30 -23.55
CA ASP A 424 -8.76 11.88 -23.62
C ASP A 424 -8.96 11.17 -22.27
N PHE A 425 -8.62 11.82 -21.15
CA PHE A 425 -8.80 11.27 -19.80
C PHE A 425 -10.26 11.28 -19.32
N SER A 426 -11.09 12.25 -19.73
CA SER A 426 -12.54 12.24 -19.46
C SER A 426 -13.29 11.19 -20.30
N SER A 427 -12.83 10.88 -21.51
CA SER A 427 -13.61 10.08 -22.49
C SER A 427 -13.18 8.62 -22.65
N LYS A 428 -12.09 8.17 -22.02
CA LYS A 428 -11.50 6.83 -22.27
C LYS A 428 -11.18 6.08 -20.97
N PRO A 429 -11.29 4.74 -20.94
CA PRO A 429 -10.94 3.94 -19.77
C PRO A 429 -9.42 4.00 -19.52
N ILE A 430 -9.04 4.06 -18.24
CA ILE A 430 -7.68 4.42 -17.81
C ILE A 430 -6.58 3.50 -18.37
N ASP A 431 -6.89 2.21 -18.54
CA ASP A 431 -5.97 1.21 -19.08
C ASP A 431 -5.65 1.41 -20.58
N SER A 432 -6.54 2.08 -21.33
CA SER A 432 -6.32 2.41 -22.74
C SER A 432 -5.39 3.62 -22.96
N LEU A 433 -5.10 4.38 -21.89
CA LEU A 433 -4.36 5.64 -21.96
C LEU A 433 -2.84 5.49 -21.84
N GLY A 434 -2.29 4.26 -21.87
CA GLY A 434 -0.85 3.98 -21.70
C GLY A 434 0.10 4.65 -22.71
N PHE A 435 -0.40 5.28 -23.77
CA PHE A 435 0.36 6.25 -24.57
C PHE A 435 0.95 7.39 -23.71
N TYR A 436 0.22 7.86 -22.69
CA TYR A 436 0.63 8.97 -21.84
C TYR A 436 1.76 8.61 -20.85
N ASP A 437 2.05 7.33 -20.66
CA ASP A 437 3.16 6.85 -19.82
C ASP A 437 4.51 7.37 -20.34
N GLU A 438 4.67 7.43 -21.67
CA GLU A 438 5.83 8.05 -22.31
C GLU A 438 5.79 9.58 -22.25
N VAL A 439 4.60 10.19 -22.41
CA VAL A 439 4.43 11.65 -22.38
C VAL A 439 4.78 12.23 -21.01
N PHE A 440 4.30 11.64 -19.93
CA PHE A 440 4.62 12.09 -18.56
C PHE A 440 6.09 11.85 -18.21
N SER A 441 6.63 10.64 -18.43
CA SER A 441 8.05 10.34 -18.17
C SER A 441 9.05 11.09 -19.09
N SER A 442 8.57 11.73 -20.16
CA SER A 442 9.36 12.67 -20.97
C SER A 442 9.60 14.02 -20.27
N ARG A 443 8.74 14.41 -19.32
CA ARG A 443 8.66 15.74 -18.69
C ARG A 443 8.46 16.89 -19.68
N PHE A 444 7.74 16.62 -20.77
CA PHE A 444 7.45 17.61 -21.82
C PHE A 444 6.34 18.59 -21.41
N LEU A 445 5.29 18.13 -20.71
CA LEU A 445 4.12 18.96 -20.39
C LEU A 445 4.50 20.09 -19.43
N SER A 446 5.22 19.77 -18.35
CA SER A 446 5.66 20.79 -17.39
C SER A 446 6.80 21.68 -17.92
N TRP A 447 7.58 21.21 -18.90
CA TRP A 447 8.51 22.06 -19.66
C TRP A 447 7.76 23.05 -20.56
N ALA A 448 6.68 22.63 -21.22
CA ALA A 448 5.90 23.50 -22.11
C ALA A 448 5.24 24.65 -21.35
N ILE A 449 4.58 24.39 -20.21
CA ILE A 449 4.02 25.46 -19.34
C ILE A 449 5.08 26.52 -19.02
N ARG A 450 6.29 26.09 -18.65
CA ARG A 450 7.41 26.96 -18.26
C ARG A 450 8.04 27.77 -19.40
N GLU A 451 7.84 27.38 -20.65
CA GLU A 451 8.37 28.11 -21.82
C GLU A 451 7.32 29.02 -22.47
N GLY A 452 6.03 28.65 -22.43
CA GLY A 452 4.92 29.46 -22.95
C GLY A 452 4.39 30.52 -21.97
N GLY A 453 4.51 30.29 -20.66
CA GLY A 453 3.87 31.15 -19.66
C GLY A 453 2.36 30.89 -19.54
N LEU A 454 1.96 29.63 -19.69
CA LEU A 454 0.56 29.16 -19.70
C LEU A 454 -0.08 29.15 -18.29
N GLU A 455 -0.01 30.29 -17.57
CA GLU A 455 -0.51 30.45 -16.20
C GLU A 455 -2.04 30.34 -16.10
N ASP A 456 -2.76 30.59 -17.20
CA ASP A 456 -4.23 30.67 -17.26
C ASP A 456 -4.93 29.33 -17.59
N VAL A 457 -4.19 28.20 -17.58
CA VAL A 457 -4.72 26.86 -17.89
C VAL A 457 -5.37 26.18 -16.66
N GLY A 458 -5.20 26.74 -15.46
CA GLY A 458 -5.79 26.21 -14.22
C GLY A 458 -5.13 24.92 -13.70
N ILE A 459 -4.03 24.49 -14.30
CA ILE A 459 -3.20 23.36 -13.88
C ILE A 459 -1.92 23.91 -13.26
N ASP A 460 -1.64 23.61 -12.01
CA ASP A 460 -0.40 24.05 -11.37
C ASP A 460 0.79 23.18 -11.81
N ASN A 461 1.96 23.82 -11.98
CA ASN A 461 3.17 23.15 -12.45
C ASN A 461 3.72 22.12 -11.44
N GLU A 462 3.44 22.25 -10.14
CA GLU A 462 4.04 21.40 -9.10
C GLU A 462 3.32 20.05 -9.01
N THR A 463 1.99 20.03 -9.04
CA THR A 463 1.16 18.83 -9.17
C THR A 463 1.43 18.11 -10.49
N LEU A 464 1.58 18.84 -11.60
CA LEU A 464 1.96 18.22 -12.87
C LEU A 464 3.35 17.57 -12.80
N GLN A 465 4.32 18.20 -12.12
CA GLN A 465 5.65 17.60 -11.91
C GLN A 465 5.64 16.42 -10.94
N LEU A 466 4.75 16.42 -9.94
CA LEU A 466 4.51 15.25 -9.10
C LEU A 466 3.96 14.07 -9.92
N ILE A 467 3.04 14.31 -10.86
CA ILE A 467 2.52 13.27 -11.77
C ILE A 467 3.60 12.78 -12.74
N GLU A 468 4.41 13.68 -13.30
CA GLU A 468 5.55 13.31 -14.16
C GLU A 468 6.62 12.51 -13.37
N ASP A 469 6.90 12.86 -12.11
CA ASP A 469 7.77 12.10 -11.19
C ASP A 469 7.20 10.69 -10.89
N VAL A 470 5.91 10.60 -10.55
CA VAL A 470 5.23 9.31 -10.30
C VAL A 470 5.25 8.43 -11.54
N SER A 471 5.15 9.01 -12.74
CA SER A 471 5.15 8.25 -13.98
C SER A 471 6.48 7.54 -14.29
N GLU A 472 7.58 7.87 -13.60
CA GLU A 472 8.85 7.14 -13.72
C GLU A 472 8.86 5.83 -12.92
N SER A 473 7.99 5.68 -11.91
CA SER A 473 7.93 4.50 -11.02
C SER A 473 6.60 3.74 -11.09
N ASN A 474 5.47 4.44 -11.17
CA ASN A 474 4.14 3.87 -11.35
C ASN A 474 3.31 4.67 -12.38
N PRO A 475 3.47 4.41 -13.69
CA PRO A 475 2.78 5.15 -14.75
C PRO A 475 1.26 4.97 -14.77
N ARG A 476 0.73 3.85 -14.25
CA ARG A 476 -0.73 3.65 -14.16
C ARG A 476 -1.33 4.49 -13.05
N PHE A 477 -0.69 4.56 -11.88
CA PHE A 477 -1.10 5.49 -10.82
C PHE A 477 -0.94 6.96 -11.22
N ALA A 478 0.12 7.33 -11.96
CA ALA A 478 0.26 8.68 -12.53
C ALA A 478 -0.93 9.03 -13.45
N ARG A 479 -1.36 8.10 -14.31
CA ARG A 479 -2.60 8.24 -15.10
C ARG A 479 -3.83 8.43 -14.22
N CYS A 480 -4.01 7.60 -13.18
CA CYS A 480 -5.14 7.73 -12.25
C CYS A 480 -5.16 9.10 -11.57
N LEU A 481 -4.02 9.58 -11.05
CA LEU A 481 -3.90 10.92 -10.45
C LEU A 481 -4.26 12.03 -11.44
N PHE A 482 -3.77 11.98 -12.68
CA PHE A 482 -4.13 12.96 -13.71
C PHE A 482 -5.63 12.94 -14.01
N GLN A 483 -6.26 11.75 -14.03
CA GLN A 483 -7.71 11.62 -14.21
C GLN A 483 -8.46 12.25 -13.03
N CYS A 484 -8.15 11.87 -11.79
CA CYS A 484 -8.85 12.33 -10.59
C CYS A 484 -8.69 13.83 -10.29
N LEU A 485 -7.63 14.47 -10.80
CA LEU A 485 -7.35 15.90 -10.58
C LEU A 485 -7.79 16.82 -11.72
N PHE A 486 -7.81 16.33 -12.98
CA PHE A 486 -8.02 17.19 -14.15
C PHE A 486 -9.11 16.73 -15.13
N ALA A 487 -9.63 15.50 -15.04
CA ALA A 487 -10.72 15.03 -15.88
C ALA A 487 -12.09 15.26 -15.19
N ASP A 488 -13.00 15.92 -15.90
CA ASP A 488 -14.38 16.27 -15.48
C ASP A 488 -14.52 16.94 -14.09
N GLY A 489 -14.34 18.27 -14.07
CA GLY A 489 -14.98 19.13 -13.06
C GLY A 489 -14.27 19.23 -11.71
N GLY A 490 -13.05 19.79 -11.70
CA GLY A 490 -12.30 20.05 -10.48
C GLY A 490 -13.12 20.75 -9.38
N MET A 491 -13.06 20.17 -8.18
CA MET A 491 -13.71 20.60 -6.93
C MET A 491 -15.25 20.66 -6.93
N SER A 492 -15.90 19.53 -6.64
CA SER A 492 -16.98 19.44 -5.61
C SER A 492 -17.64 18.06 -5.46
N GLU A 493 -17.44 17.13 -6.40
CA GLU A 493 -17.95 15.75 -6.33
C GLU A 493 -16.90 14.76 -6.87
N TYR A 494 -16.22 13.99 -6.01
CA TYR A 494 -15.40 12.87 -6.48
C TYR A 494 -16.21 11.57 -6.44
N ALA A 495 -16.29 10.86 -7.57
CA ALA A 495 -17.12 9.65 -7.73
C ALA A 495 -18.60 9.81 -7.29
N GLY A 496 -19.12 11.04 -7.25
CA GLY A 496 -20.46 11.39 -6.75
C GLY A 496 -20.54 11.74 -5.26
N TYR A 497 -19.43 11.73 -4.52
CA TYR A 497 -19.34 12.06 -3.11
C TYR A 497 -18.78 13.47 -2.90
N LYS A 498 -19.43 14.25 -2.03
CA LYS A 498 -19.08 15.66 -1.73
C LYS A 498 -18.24 15.84 -0.47
N GLU A 499 -18.27 14.84 0.41
CA GLU A 499 -17.56 14.82 1.69
C GLU A 499 -16.78 13.49 1.76
N PRO A 500 -15.55 13.47 2.30
CA PRO A 500 -14.74 12.25 2.32
C PRO A 500 -15.42 11.11 3.08
N SER A 501 -16.11 11.45 4.17
CA SER A 501 -16.92 10.55 5.00
C SER A 501 -17.86 9.68 4.18
N GLY A 502 -18.60 10.24 3.21
CA GLY A 502 -19.52 9.47 2.37
C GLY A 502 -18.81 8.48 1.43
N PHE A 503 -17.62 8.84 0.93
CA PHE A 503 -16.79 7.94 0.13
C PHE A 503 -16.20 6.81 0.99
N VAL A 504 -15.71 7.16 2.18
CA VAL A 504 -15.15 6.24 3.19
C VAL A 504 -16.22 5.26 3.68
N GLU A 505 -17.40 5.73 4.09
CA GLU A 505 -18.55 4.90 4.48
C GLU A 505 -18.91 3.91 3.36
N SER A 506 -18.99 4.38 2.11
CA SER A 506 -19.35 3.53 0.97
C SER A 506 -18.27 2.51 0.59
N LEU A 507 -17.00 2.79 0.89
CA LEU A 507 -15.86 1.89 0.65
C LEU A 507 -15.73 0.83 1.76
N LEU A 508 -16.04 1.21 3.00
CA LEU A 508 -15.96 0.35 4.20
C LEU A 508 -17.27 -0.40 4.50
N ALA A 509 -18.36 -0.14 3.75
CA ALA A 509 -19.68 -0.76 3.93
C ALA A 509 -19.69 -2.30 3.80
N GLN A 510 -18.70 -2.89 3.13
CA GLN A 510 -18.55 -4.34 2.96
C GLN A 510 -17.06 -4.73 3.04
N PRO A 511 -16.63 -5.46 4.09
CA PRO A 511 -15.25 -5.92 4.23
C PRO A 511 -14.71 -6.64 2.99
N GLN A 512 -15.47 -7.56 2.38
CA GLN A 512 -15.03 -8.27 1.18
C GLN A 512 -14.69 -7.30 0.04
N SER A 513 -15.56 -6.33 -0.22
CA SER A 513 -15.38 -5.33 -1.29
C SER A 513 -14.14 -4.46 -1.07
N PHE A 514 -13.91 -4.02 0.18
CA PHE A 514 -12.69 -3.32 0.57
C PHE A 514 -11.43 -4.18 0.32
N TYR A 515 -11.43 -5.45 0.71
CA TYR A 515 -10.28 -6.34 0.51
C TYR A 515 -10.05 -6.74 -0.96
N CYS A 516 -11.09 -6.80 -1.79
CA CYS A 516 -10.94 -6.96 -3.23
C CYS A 516 -10.14 -5.80 -3.86
N ILE A 517 -10.39 -4.56 -3.42
CA ILE A 517 -9.65 -3.37 -3.84
C ILE A 517 -8.20 -3.43 -3.34
N ALA A 518 -7.96 -3.85 -2.09
CA ALA A 518 -6.62 -4.05 -1.55
C ALA A 518 -5.78 -5.13 -2.27
N LYS A 519 -6.46 -6.11 -2.88
CA LYS A 519 -5.84 -7.26 -3.57
C LYS A 519 -5.48 -6.95 -5.03
N ASP A 520 -6.33 -6.20 -5.73
CA ASP A 520 -6.21 -5.95 -7.15
C ASP A 520 -5.65 -4.56 -7.43
N LYS A 521 -4.40 -4.50 -7.92
CA LYS A 521 -3.72 -3.27 -8.32
C LYS A 521 -4.55 -2.41 -9.28
N THR A 522 -5.34 -3.03 -10.16
CA THR A 522 -6.16 -2.31 -11.14
C THR A 522 -7.28 -1.49 -10.50
N GLN A 523 -7.75 -1.92 -9.32
CA GLN A 523 -8.78 -1.28 -8.50
C GLN A 523 -8.16 -0.39 -7.39
N TYR A 524 -7.01 -0.79 -6.84
CA TYR A 524 -6.28 -0.07 -5.81
C TYR A 524 -5.84 1.33 -6.26
N GLU A 525 -5.14 1.44 -7.40
CA GLU A 525 -4.55 2.72 -7.84
C GLU A 525 -5.61 3.81 -8.12
N PRO A 526 -6.77 3.52 -8.77
CA PRO A 526 -7.88 4.47 -8.83
C PRO A 526 -8.46 4.81 -7.45
N CYS A 527 -8.52 3.86 -6.53
CA CYS A 527 -9.05 4.08 -5.17
C CYS A 527 -8.10 4.91 -4.28
N VAL A 528 -6.79 4.90 -4.55
CA VAL A 528 -5.82 5.79 -3.91
C VAL A 528 -5.83 7.17 -4.58
N ALA A 529 -5.86 7.23 -5.92
CA ALA A 529 -5.94 8.49 -6.66
C ALA A 529 -7.24 9.26 -6.36
N ALA A 530 -8.33 8.55 -6.06
CA ALA A 530 -9.59 9.09 -5.55
C ALA A 530 -9.45 10.01 -4.33
N LEU A 531 -8.42 9.79 -3.51
CA LEU A 531 -8.18 10.58 -2.30
C LEU A 531 -7.49 11.92 -2.61
N ALA A 532 -6.92 12.10 -3.81
CA ALA A 532 -6.13 13.29 -4.16
C ALA A 532 -6.92 14.62 -4.00
N PRO A 533 -8.17 14.77 -4.46
CA PRO A 533 -8.95 15.99 -4.20
C PRO A 533 -9.19 16.24 -2.72
N PHE A 534 -9.53 15.19 -1.96
CA PHE A 534 -9.79 15.31 -0.52
C PHE A 534 -8.52 15.61 0.29
N PHE A 535 -7.34 15.14 -0.13
CA PHE A 535 -6.05 15.56 0.43
C PHE A 535 -5.84 17.07 0.24
N VAL A 536 -6.13 17.61 -0.95
CA VAL A 536 -6.02 19.05 -1.23
C VAL A 536 -7.01 19.86 -0.39
N ASP A 537 -8.28 19.45 -0.31
CA ASP A 537 -9.30 20.10 0.53
C ASP A 537 -8.95 20.07 2.03
N ALA A 538 -8.33 18.98 2.50
CA ALA A 538 -7.82 18.85 3.86
C ALA A 538 -6.52 19.66 4.13
N GLY A 539 -6.00 20.39 3.14
CA GLY A 539 -4.77 21.16 3.25
C GLY A 539 -3.51 20.31 3.37
N LYS A 540 -3.54 19.06 2.88
CA LYS A 540 -2.40 18.14 2.84
C LYS A 540 -1.64 18.28 1.54
N GLU A 541 -0.31 18.12 1.58
CA GLU A 541 0.49 18.01 0.36
C GLU A 541 0.16 16.69 -0.37
N LEU A 542 -0.17 16.75 -1.68
CA LEU A 542 -0.35 15.56 -2.54
C LEU A 542 0.86 14.62 -2.53
N LYS A 543 2.06 15.16 -2.23
CA LYS A 543 3.29 14.41 -2.07
C LYS A 543 3.23 13.40 -0.92
N THR A 544 2.44 13.65 0.13
CA THR A 544 2.21 12.70 1.23
C THR A 544 1.50 11.45 0.72
N LEU A 545 0.36 11.62 0.02
CA LEU A 545 -0.40 10.54 -0.64
C LEU A 545 0.50 9.72 -1.58
N VAL A 546 1.28 10.40 -2.43
CA VAL A 546 2.22 9.75 -3.36
C VAL A 546 3.34 8.99 -2.64
N SER A 547 3.91 9.53 -1.56
CA SER A 547 5.00 8.87 -0.82
C SER A 547 4.54 7.66 0.01
N THR A 548 3.24 7.60 0.33
CA THR A 548 2.63 6.53 1.12
C THR A 548 2.01 5.45 0.25
N ASP A 549 1.59 5.76 -0.99
CA ASP A 549 1.26 4.76 -2.01
C ASP A 549 2.44 3.81 -2.27
N ASN A 550 2.28 2.55 -1.88
CA ASN A 550 3.28 1.49 -2.00
C ASN A 550 2.58 0.15 -2.23
N PHE A 551 1.76 0.04 -3.28
CA PHE A 551 1.12 -1.24 -3.62
C PHE A 551 2.17 -2.35 -3.80
N LYS A 552 2.01 -3.43 -3.05
CA LYS A 552 2.84 -4.64 -3.15
C LYS A 552 2.06 -5.75 -3.84
N ASP A 553 2.63 -6.29 -4.91
CA ASP A 553 2.08 -7.46 -5.60
C ASP A 553 2.04 -8.67 -4.65
N GLY A 554 0.83 -9.16 -4.36
CA GLY A 554 0.57 -10.34 -3.51
C GLY A 554 0.41 -10.09 -2.01
N ASP A 555 0.73 -8.90 -1.48
CA ASP A 555 0.67 -8.58 -0.04
C ASP A 555 -0.61 -7.80 0.30
N THR A 556 -1.76 -8.49 0.19
CA THR A 556 -3.10 -7.87 0.34
C THR A 556 -3.29 -7.22 1.71
N LEU A 557 -2.74 -7.81 2.78
CA LEU A 557 -2.87 -7.27 4.14
C LEU A 557 -2.05 -5.98 4.33
N PHE A 558 -0.87 -5.86 3.71
CA PHE A 558 -0.13 -4.60 3.70
C PHE A 558 -0.87 -3.51 2.90
N ASN A 559 -1.39 -3.86 1.72
CA ASN A 559 -2.15 -2.92 0.88
C ASN A 559 -3.42 -2.44 1.60
N ALA A 560 -4.15 -3.36 2.26
CA ALA A 560 -5.31 -3.03 3.08
C ALA A 560 -4.95 -2.12 4.26
N THR A 561 -3.84 -2.40 4.96
CA THR A 561 -3.35 -1.54 6.05
C THR A 561 -3.01 -0.13 5.53
N ARG A 562 -2.35 -0.04 4.35
CA ARG A 562 -2.00 1.25 3.72
C ARG A 562 -3.23 2.04 3.29
N LEU A 563 -4.22 1.38 2.69
CA LEU A 563 -5.47 2.02 2.29
C LEU A 563 -6.24 2.54 3.51
N LEU A 564 -6.30 1.78 4.62
CA LEU A 564 -6.90 2.27 5.87
C LEU A 564 -6.14 3.49 6.43
N MET A 565 -4.80 3.48 6.45
CA MET A 565 -4.03 4.66 6.88
C MET A 565 -4.30 5.91 6.03
N LEU A 566 -4.48 5.73 4.72
CA LEU A 566 -4.80 6.82 3.79
C LEU A 566 -6.22 7.36 3.96
N LEU A 567 -7.19 6.49 4.25
CA LEU A 567 -8.58 6.89 4.54
C LEU A 567 -8.66 7.63 5.89
N ASP A 568 -7.95 7.13 6.91
CA ASP A 568 -7.87 7.71 8.27
C ASP A 568 -7.30 9.14 8.26
N GLU A 569 -6.30 9.41 7.42
CA GLU A 569 -5.70 10.73 7.24
C GLU A 569 -6.66 11.79 6.65
N VAL A 570 -7.77 11.34 6.03
CA VAL A 570 -8.76 12.20 5.36
C VAL A 570 -10.10 12.27 6.11
N ASP A 571 -10.59 11.15 6.67
CA ASP A 571 -11.87 11.06 7.39
C ASP A 571 -11.83 11.73 8.77
N GLY A 572 -10.66 11.72 9.44
CA GLY A 572 -10.50 12.31 10.77
C GLY A 572 -10.75 11.38 11.96
N GLY A 573 -10.84 10.06 11.73
CA GLY A 573 -10.30 9.07 12.69
C GLY A 573 -11.26 8.13 13.43
N ASN A 574 -12.58 8.17 13.17
CA ASN A 574 -13.52 7.26 13.85
C ASN A 574 -13.97 6.09 12.97
N THR A 575 -14.62 6.34 11.83
CA THR A 575 -15.21 5.29 10.99
C THR A 575 -14.16 4.29 10.51
N VAL A 576 -13.00 4.81 10.09
CA VAL A 576 -11.88 3.99 9.60
C VAL A 576 -11.21 3.20 10.72
N SER A 577 -11.08 3.77 11.92
CA SER A 577 -10.44 3.08 13.06
C SER A 577 -11.36 2.01 13.67
N GLU A 578 -12.68 2.24 13.73
CA GLU A 578 -13.67 1.22 14.11
C GLU A 578 -13.65 0.04 13.13
N PHE A 579 -13.66 0.29 11.81
CA PHE A 579 -13.50 -0.75 10.80
C PHE A 579 -12.15 -1.48 10.93
N ALA A 580 -11.06 -0.76 11.17
CA ALA A 580 -9.73 -1.37 11.34
C ALA A 580 -9.64 -2.29 12.58
N ILE A 581 -10.39 -1.98 13.63
CA ILE A 581 -10.51 -2.77 14.87
C ILE A 581 -11.36 -4.04 14.68
N GLU A 582 -12.43 -3.97 13.86
CA GLU A 582 -13.40 -5.07 13.72
C GLU A 582 -13.18 -5.97 12.49
N TYR A 583 -12.70 -5.41 11.38
CA TYR A 583 -12.53 -6.11 10.08
C TYR A 583 -11.14 -5.92 9.45
N GLY A 584 -10.32 -4.98 9.94
CA GLY A 584 -8.99 -4.68 9.39
C GLY A 584 -7.94 -5.79 9.61
N PRO A 585 -6.73 -5.68 9.01
CA PRO A 585 -5.71 -6.74 9.09
C PRO A 585 -5.22 -7.08 10.51
N ALA A 586 -5.39 -6.16 11.46
CA ALA A 586 -5.11 -6.37 12.89
C ALA A 586 -6.26 -7.01 13.68
N ALA A 587 -7.49 -6.95 13.15
CA ALA A 587 -8.70 -7.37 13.83
C ALA A 587 -8.74 -8.85 14.29
N PRO A 588 -8.16 -9.85 13.57
CA PRO A 588 -8.15 -11.24 14.06
C PRO A 588 -7.51 -11.40 15.43
N TRP A 589 -6.51 -10.58 15.73
CA TRP A 589 -5.73 -10.64 16.98
C TRP A 589 -6.34 -9.76 18.07
N ILE A 590 -6.89 -8.59 17.70
CA ILE A 590 -7.68 -7.74 18.59
C ILE A 590 -8.96 -8.47 19.05
N TRP A 591 -9.53 -9.33 18.19
CA TRP A 591 -10.65 -10.21 18.53
C TRP A 591 -10.29 -11.19 19.66
N VAL A 592 -9.07 -11.75 19.68
CA VAL A 592 -8.61 -12.64 20.77
C VAL A 592 -8.59 -11.89 22.11
N GLY A 593 -8.05 -10.67 22.13
CA GLY A 593 -8.04 -9.83 23.34
C GLY A 593 -9.45 -9.46 23.82
N ARG A 594 -10.34 -9.05 22.89
CA ARG A 594 -11.76 -8.78 23.19
C ARG A 594 -12.50 -9.98 23.79
N ASN A 595 -12.13 -11.20 23.38
CA ASN A 595 -12.79 -12.44 23.78
C ASN A 595 -11.89 -13.32 24.67
N ILE A 596 -10.96 -12.73 25.43
CA ILE A 596 -10.02 -13.48 26.27
C ILE A 596 -10.72 -14.35 27.33
N SER A 597 -11.96 -13.99 27.71
CA SER A 597 -12.85 -14.80 28.56
C SER A 597 -13.22 -16.16 27.98
N GLU A 598 -13.07 -16.37 26.67
CA GLU A 598 -13.46 -17.61 25.97
C GLU A 598 -12.34 -18.64 25.94
N TYR A 599 -11.18 -18.34 26.52
CA TYR A 599 -10.05 -19.25 26.68
C TYR A 599 -9.98 -19.72 28.14
N GLU A 600 -9.85 -21.02 28.37
CA GLU A 600 -9.80 -21.61 29.72
C GLU A 600 -8.61 -22.57 29.86
N SER A 601 -7.87 -22.44 30.96
CA SER A 601 -6.78 -23.34 31.33
C SER A 601 -7.30 -24.64 31.94
N LEU A 602 -6.78 -25.78 31.49
CA LEU A 602 -7.21 -27.09 31.98
C LEU A 602 -6.72 -27.37 33.42
N PRO A 603 -7.44 -28.19 34.21
CA PRO A 603 -7.06 -28.53 35.59
C PRO A 603 -5.71 -29.24 35.77
N SER A 604 -5.08 -29.66 34.67
CA SER A 604 -3.69 -30.15 34.60
C SER A 604 -2.63 -29.07 34.86
N GLY A 605 -3.02 -27.79 34.77
CA GLY A 605 -2.15 -26.62 34.90
C GLY A 605 -2.00 -25.86 33.59
N CYS A 606 -1.99 -24.54 33.67
CA CYS A 606 -1.58 -23.65 32.58
C CYS A 606 -0.05 -23.71 32.41
N SER A 607 0.48 -23.42 31.22
CA SER A 607 1.91 -23.08 31.11
C SER A 607 2.14 -21.63 31.51
N GLU A 608 3.33 -21.34 32.06
CA GLU A 608 3.77 -19.97 32.39
C GLU A 608 3.67 -19.04 31.16
N VAL A 609 3.95 -19.58 29.97
CA VAL A 609 3.88 -18.87 28.69
C VAL A 609 2.44 -18.52 28.30
N ALA A 610 1.46 -19.38 28.56
CA ALA A 610 0.04 -19.11 28.34
C ALA A 610 -0.56 -18.19 29.41
N GLU A 611 -0.19 -18.38 30.68
CA GLU A 611 -0.70 -17.56 31.79
C GLU A 611 -0.24 -16.10 31.67
N GLU A 612 1.02 -15.86 31.30
CA GLU A 612 1.51 -14.53 30.92
C GLU A 612 0.72 -13.91 29.75
N ALA A 613 0.44 -14.67 28.69
CA ALA A 613 -0.26 -14.15 27.50
C ALA A 613 -1.72 -13.78 27.80
N MET A 614 -2.42 -14.60 28.60
CA MET A 614 -3.79 -14.30 29.05
C MET A 614 -3.83 -13.11 30.04
N ASN A 615 -2.81 -12.97 30.89
CA ASN A 615 -2.68 -11.81 31.78
C ASN A 615 -2.39 -10.52 30.99
N ALA A 616 -1.52 -10.57 29.97
CA ALA A 616 -1.28 -9.43 29.08
C ALA A 616 -2.56 -8.99 28.36
N PHE A 617 -3.37 -9.94 27.87
CA PHE A 617 -4.70 -9.62 27.33
C PHE A 617 -5.73 -9.18 28.39
N SER A 618 -5.53 -9.47 29.67
CA SER A 618 -6.39 -8.98 30.75
C SER A 618 -6.15 -7.50 31.10
N GLU A 619 -4.99 -6.95 30.72
CA GLU A 619 -4.67 -5.50 30.81
C GLU A 619 -4.91 -4.75 29.48
N PHE A 620 -5.30 -5.47 28.42
CA PHE A 620 -5.49 -4.94 27.06
C PHE A 620 -6.76 -4.10 26.94
N SER A 621 -6.63 -2.77 27.11
CA SER A 621 -7.72 -1.83 26.83
C SER A 621 -7.61 -1.24 25.43
N ILE A 622 -8.73 -1.23 24.71
CA ILE A 622 -8.89 -0.55 23.41
C ILE A 622 -9.18 0.95 23.60
N THR A 623 -9.44 1.40 24.84
CA THR A 623 -9.78 2.81 25.11
C THR A 623 -8.57 3.75 24.98
N GLY A 624 -8.53 4.56 23.93
CA GLY A 624 -7.56 5.64 23.76
C GLY A 624 -6.81 5.63 22.42
N TYR A 625 -7.04 4.63 21.58
CA TYR A 625 -6.55 4.60 20.19
C TYR A 625 -7.56 5.32 19.28
N SER A 626 -7.08 6.25 18.47
CA SER A 626 -7.93 7.11 17.60
C SER A 626 -7.30 7.33 16.22
N SER A 627 -6.56 6.33 15.74
CA SER A 627 -5.95 6.30 14.41
C SER A 627 -5.69 4.86 13.97
N VAL A 628 -5.61 4.61 12.67
CA VAL A 628 -5.24 3.29 12.12
C VAL A 628 -3.79 2.92 12.45
N ASP A 629 -2.90 3.90 12.58
CA ASP A 629 -1.50 3.70 13.01
C ASP A 629 -1.40 3.16 14.45
N ASP A 630 -2.29 3.59 15.34
CA ASP A 630 -2.44 3.01 16.68
C ASP A 630 -3.02 1.59 16.64
N VAL A 631 -4.05 1.35 15.82
CA VAL A 631 -4.66 0.02 15.66
C VAL A 631 -3.65 -0.98 15.07
N ALA A 632 -2.78 -0.54 14.15
CA ALA A 632 -1.69 -1.34 13.61
C ALA A 632 -0.63 -1.69 14.66
N ARG A 633 -0.24 -0.74 15.53
CA ARG A 633 0.62 -1.00 16.69
C ARG A 633 0.00 -2.01 17.65
N LEU A 634 -1.26 -1.80 18.02
CA LEU A 634 -2.02 -2.68 18.91
C LEU A 634 -2.11 -4.10 18.33
N GLY A 635 -2.33 -4.21 17.02
CA GLY A 635 -2.38 -5.47 16.29
C GLY A 635 -1.11 -6.30 16.38
N GLN A 636 0.08 -5.69 16.38
CA GLN A 636 1.35 -6.41 16.49
C GLN A 636 1.55 -7.04 17.87
N GLU A 637 1.24 -6.31 18.94
CA GLU A 637 1.29 -6.85 20.31
C GLU A 637 0.22 -7.94 20.51
N ALA A 638 -1.00 -7.68 20.02
CA ALA A 638 -2.08 -8.67 20.04
C ALA A 638 -1.71 -9.95 19.29
N GLN A 639 -1.07 -9.85 18.11
CA GLN A 639 -0.64 -11.01 17.32
C GLN A 639 0.40 -11.84 18.09
N PHE A 640 1.36 -11.19 18.75
CA PHE A 640 2.37 -11.87 19.56
C PHE A 640 1.77 -12.66 20.73
N GLN A 641 0.82 -12.07 21.48
CA GLN A 641 0.16 -12.78 22.59
C GLN A 641 -0.85 -13.83 22.09
N ALA A 642 -1.55 -13.58 20.97
CA ALA A 642 -2.48 -14.54 20.37
C ALA A 642 -1.78 -15.80 19.86
N GLU A 643 -0.60 -15.68 19.24
CA GLU A 643 0.19 -16.83 18.79
C GLU A 643 0.68 -17.69 19.96
N ARG A 644 1.05 -17.07 21.10
CA ARG A 644 1.37 -17.82 22.34
C ARG A 644 0.19 -18.65 22.83
N ILE A 645 -1.02 -18.08 22.83
CA ILE A 645 -2.25 -18.79 23.17
C ILE A 645 -2.52 -19.93 22.18
N ARG A 646 -2.43 -19.67 20.87
CA ARG A 646 -2.63 -20.68 19.82
C ARG A 646 -1.65 -21.86 19.94
N GLN A 647 -0.39 -21.61 20.31
CA GLN A 647 0.60 -22.65 20.53
C GLN A 647 0.30 -23.56 21.73
N GLU A 648 -0.46 -23.09 22.72
CA GLU A 648 -0.85 -23.85 23.92
C GLU A 648 -2.24 -24.52 23.80
N MET A 649 -2.93 -24.28 22.69
CA MET A 649 -4.18 -24.94 22.29
C MET A 649 -3.96 -26.10 21.31
N ASN A 650 -5.04 -26.81 20.98
CA ASN A 650 -5.07 -27.80 19.90
C ASN A 650 -5.12 -27.12 18.52
N ARG A 651 -4.34 -27.65 17.56
CA ARG A 651 -4.33 -27.18 16.16
C ARG A 651 -5.62 -27.49 15.40
N SER A 652 -6.21 -28.65 15.68
CA SER A 652 -7.53 -29.02 15.16
C SER A 652 -8.60 -28.77 16.22
N PRO A 653 -9.84 -28.41 15.84
CA PRO A 653 -11.00 -28.42 16.74
C PRO A 653 -11.36 -29.85 17.20
N VAL A 654 -11.13 -30.87 16.36
CA VAL A 654 -11.63 -32.25 16.54
C VAL A 654 -11.23 -32.90 17.88
N PRO A 655 -9.98 -32.77 18.40
CA PRO A 655 -9.62 -33.18 19.76
C PRO A 655 -10.59 -32.73 20.85
N GLN A 656 -11.05 -31.48 20.80
CA GLN A 656 -11.84 -30.87 21.85
C GLN A 656 -13.26 -31.45 21.88
N TYR A 657 -13.92 -31.57 20.71
CA TYR A 657 -15.26 -32.15 20.61
C TYR A 657 -15.28 -33.66 20.88
N LEU A 658 -14.17 -34.35 20.61
CA LEU A 658 -14.02 -35.78 20.91
C LEU A 658 -13.52 -36.04 22.34
N GLY A 659 -13.13 -35.04 23.12
CA GLY A 659 -12.57 -35.24 24.46
C GLY A 659 -11.28 -36.08 24.46
N ILE A 660 -10.38 -35.75 23.54
CA ILE A 660 -9.06 -36.37 23.37
C ILE A 660 -8.03 -35.51 24.13
N ASP A 661 -7.39 -36.11 25.13
CA ASP A 661 -6.22 -35.52 25.80
C ASP A 661 -5.00 -35.54 24.86
N THR A 662 -4.46 -34.37 24.57
CA THR A 662 -3.29 -34.14 23.71
C THR A 662 -2.10 -33.52 24.46
N GLY A 663 -2.19 -33.38 25.79
CA GLY A 663 -1.18 -32.68 26.59
C GLY A 663 -1.14 -31.16 26.41
N LYS A 664 -2.15 -30.55 25.78
CA LYS A 664 -2.32 -29.10 25.66
C LYS A 664 -2.87 -28.49 26.96
N THR A 665 -2.55 -27.21 27.21
CA THR A 665 -2.87 -26.55 28.49
C THR A 665 -4.10 -25.64 28.41
N LEU A 666 -4.46 -25.15 27.21
CA LEU A 666 -5.63 -24.29 26.97
C LEU A 666 -6.71 -24.98 26.11
N VAL A 667 -7.97 -24.64 26.39
CA VAL A 667 -9.15 -25.01 25.58
C VAL A 667 -10.04 -23.80 25.32
N ALA A 668 -10.81 -23.84 24.23
CA ALA A 668 -11.82 -22.83 23.94
C ALA A 668 -13.16 -23.18 24.62
N ARG A 669 -13.83 -22.20 25.22
CA ARG A 669 -15.19 -22.35 25.78
C ARG A 669 -16.26 -22.47 24.72
N CYS A 670 -16.07 -21.81 23.58
CA CYS A 670 -16.98 -21.77 22.46
C CYS A 670 -16.24 -22.01 21.13
N ASP A 671 -17.01 -22.41 20.12
CA ASP A 671 -16.59 -22.55 18.72
C ASP A 671 -15.71 -21.41 18.19
N ASP A 672 -16.06 -20.18 18.59
CA ASP A 672 -15.59 -18.96 17.96
C ASP A 672 -14.16 -18.60 18.39
N ALA A 673 -13.76 -19.04 19.59
CA ALA A 673 -12.41 -18.92 20.10
C ALA A 673 -11.43 -19.99 19.55
N LEU A 674 -11.90 -20.93 18.73
CA LEU A 674 -11.04 -21.92 18.08
C LEU A 674 -10.27 -21.28 16.91
N PHE A 675 -8.94 -21.36 16.96
CA PHE A 675 -8.04 -20.98 15.86
C PHE A 675 -8.07 -22.04 14.74
N CYS A 676 -9.20 -22.16 14.04
CA CYS A 676 -9.39 -23.15 12.98
C CYS A 676 -9.72 -22.57 11.60
N SER A 677 -10.04 -21.28 11.52
CA SER A 677 -10.34 -20.57 10.27
C SER A 677 -9.07 -20.01 9.61
N SER A 678 -9.16 -19.65 8.33
CA SER A 678 -8.10 -18.93 7.62
C SER A 678 -8.54 -17.53 7.22
N PHE A 679 -7.59 -16.60 7.23
CA PHE A 679 -7.73 -15.25 6.73
C PHE A 679 -6.39 -14.83 6.10
N TYR A 680 -6.36 -14.70 4.78
CA TYR A 680 -5.16 -14.36 4.00
C TYR A 680 -3.93 -15.27 4.25
N GLY A 681 -4.18 -16.53 4.61
CA GLY A 681 -3.15 -17.54 4.90
C GLY A 681 -2.80 -17.68 6.38
N ASP A 682 -3.10 -16.66 7.21
CA ASP A 682 -2.99 -16.79 8.66
C ASP A 682 -4.09 -17.71 9.21
N VAL A 683 -3.79 -18.37 10.34
CA VAL A 683 -4.74 -19.23 11.07
C VAL A 683 -5.34 -18.43 12.22
N VAL A 684 -6.64 -18.16 12.14
CA VAL A 684 -7.34 -17.15 12.95
C VAL A 684 -8.53 -17.73 13.73
N PRO A 685 -9.04 -17.03 14.77
CA PRO A 685 -10.25 -17.44 15.48
C PRO A 685 -11.47 -17.49 14.55
N ARG A 686 -12.29 -18.54 14.70
CA ARG A 686 -13.48 -18.76 13.87
C ARG A 686 -14.56 -17.69 14.05
N GLY A 687 -14.64 -17.08 15.23
CA GLY A 687 -15.56 -15.98 15.52
C GLY A 687 -15.29 -14.73 14.68
N PHE A 688 -14.02 -14.42 14.41
CA PHE A 688 -13.65 -13.32 13.52
C PHE A 688 -14.14 -13.56 12.09
N VAL A 689 -13.93 -14.76 11.55
CA VAL A 689 -14.39 -15.11 10.18
C VAL A 689 -15.93 -15.23 10.11
N ARG A 690 -16.60 -15.62 11.20
CA ARG A 690 -18.06 -15.53 11.31
C ARG A 690 -18.56 -14.09 11.32
N ASN A 691 -17.89 -13.16 12.00
CA ASN A 691 -18.24 -11.74 11.99
C ASN A 691 -18.11 -11.14 10.58
N LEU A 692 -17.03 -11.44 9.84
CA LEU A 692 -16.89 -11.09 8.42
C LEU A 692 -18.06 -11.62 7.57
N ALA A 693 -18.38 -12.92 7.69
CA ALA A 693 -19.47 -13.53 6.94
C ALA A 693 -20.86 -12.93 7.23
N VAL A 694 -21.08 -12.43 8.45
CA VAL A 694 -22.30 -11.72 8.85
C VAL A 694 -22.34 -10.30 8.27
N ALA A 695 -21.21 -9.59 8.26
CA ALA A 695 -21.11 -8.23 7.70
C ALA A 695 -21.36 -8.19 6.19
N ASP A 696 -20.75 -9.09 5.41
CA ASP A 696 -20.88 -9.12 3.95
C ASP A 696 -22.18 -9.74 3.42
N GLY A 697 -23.00 -10.37 4.28
CA GLY A 697 -24.32 -10.91 3.90
C GLY A 697 -24.34 -12.39 3.50
N THR A 698 -23.41 -13.20 4.00
CA THR A 698 -23.40 -14.68 3.99
C THR A 698 -23.26 -15.40 2.63
N ASP A 699 -22.18 -15.12 1.91
CA ASP A 699 -21.51 -16.16 1.08
C ASP A 699 -19.98 -16.02 1.15
N LEU A 700 -19.30 -16.94 1.83
CA LEU A 700 -17.82 -16.97 1.87
C LEU A 700 -17.20 -17.67 0.64
N SER A 701 -17.96 -18.38 -0.19
CA SER A 701 -17.40 -19.11 -1.33
C SER A 701 -16.84 -18.21 -2.43
N ILE A 702 -17.25 -16.94 -2.43
CA ILE A 702 -16.75 -15.86 -3.29
C ILE A 702 -15.53 -15.13 -2.71
N TRP A 703 -15.05 -15.48 -1.50
CA TRP A 703 -13.88 -14.89 -0.86
C TRP A 703 -12.83 -15.98 -0.51
N PRO A 704 -12.11 -16.53 -1.51
CA PRO A 704 -11.30 -17.75 -1.33
C PRO A 704 -10.10 -17.60 -0.37
N GLU A 705 -9.66 -16.38 -0.06
CA GLU A 705 -8.64 -16.10 0.96
C GLU A 705 -9.17 -16.17 2.40
N VAL A 706 -10.48 -16.36 2.60
CA VAL A 706 -11.13 -16.38 3.92
C VAL A 706 -12.00 -17.64 4.03
N SER A 707 -11.72 -18.50 5.01
CA SER A 707 -12.44 -19.76 5.17
C SER A 707 -12.74 -20.06 6.64
N LEU A 708 -13.90 -20.66 6.89
CA LEU A 708 -14.25 -21.16 8.24
C LEU A 708 -13.36 -22.32 8.69
N LEU A 709 -12.55 -22.90 7.80
CA LEU A 709 -11.63 -24.00 8.08
C LEU A 709 -10.37 -23.94 7.19
N SER A 710 -9.18 -23.76 7.77
CA SER A 710 -7.91 -23.61 7.01
C SER A 710 -7.43 -24.91 6.38
N GLU A 711 -6.64 -24.83 5.30
CA GLU A 711 -6.09 -26.01 4.60
C GLU A 711 -5.06 -26.78 5.46
N GLU A 712 -4.24 -26.08 6.25
CA GLU A 712 -3.35 -26.71 7.26
C GLU A 712 -4.17 -27.62 8.21
N ILE A 713 -5.34 -27.15 8.63
CA ILE A 713 -6.14 -27.83 9.65
C ILE A 713 -7.01 -28.93 9.03
N GLN A 714 -7.50 -28.75 7.80
CA GLN A 714 -8.15 -29.83 7.03
C GLN A 714 -7.21 -31.02 6.77
N THR A 715 -5.89 -30.77 6.68
CA THR A 715 -4.87 -31.78 6.39
C THR A 715 -4.15 -32.33 7.63
N ASP A 716 -4.18 -31.64 8.77
CA ASP A 716 -3.64 -32.15 10.04
C ASP A 716 -4.36 -33.45 10.46
N ARG A 717 -3.58 -34.52 10.66
CA ARG A 717 -4.05 -35.80 11.21
C ARG A 717 -3.29 -36.24 12.47
N SER A 718 -2.45 -35.37 13.04
CA SER A 718 -1.64 -35.67 14.25
C SER A 718 -2.50 -36.08 15.47
N TYR A 719 -3.69 -35.51 15.59
CA TYR A 719 -4.66 -35.91 16.61
C TYR A 719 -5.26 -37.29 16.35
N VAL A 720 -5.41 -37.68 15.08
CA VAL A 720 -5.88 -39.02 14.68
C VAL A 720 -4.82 -40.03 15.09
N GLU A 721 -3.56 -39.78 14.77
CA GLU A 721 -2.44 -40.65 15.18
C GLU A 721 -2.37 -40.79 16.71
N THR A 722 -2.51 -39.69 17.46
CA THR A 722 -2.47 -39.71 18.94
C THR A 722 -3.63 -40.52 19.55
N ALA A 723 -4.85 -40.33 19.06
CA ALA A 723 -6.03 -41.03 19.56
C ALA A 723 -6.12 -42.48 19.08
N THR A 724 -5.73 -42.76 17.82
CA THR A 724 -5.64 -44.13 17.30
C THR A 724 -4.52 -44.91 17.97
N ALA A 725 -3.35 -44.32 18.24
CA ALA A 725 -2.28 -44.97 19.01
C ALA A 725 -2.73 -45.31 20.44
N SER A 726 -3.49 -44.42 21.10
CA SER A 726 -4.09 -44.71 22.41
C SER A 726 -5.11 -45.87 22.33
N CYS A 727 -5.88 -45.95 21.24
CA CYS A 727 -6.77 -47.09 20.98
C CYS A 727 -6.01 -48.36 20.61
N ASP A 728 -4.91 -48.30 19.86
CA ASP A 728 -4.13 -49.44 19.39
C ASP A 728 -3.27 -50.03 20.50
N GLU A 729 -2.69 -49.20 21.38
CA GLU A 729 -2.05 -49.67 22.62
C GLU A 729 -3.11 -50.34 23.53
N GLY A 730 -4.33 -49.79 23.57
CA GLY A 730 -5.46 -50.38 24.27
C GLY A 730 -5.91 -51.72 23.67
N ILE A 731 -6.01 -51.82 22.35
CA ILE A 731 -6.33 -53.05 21.61
C ILE A 731 -5.24 -54.09 21.85
N LEU A 732 -3.95 -53.72 21.73
CA LEU A 732 -2.81 -54.61 21.98
C LEU A 732 -2.85 -55.18 23.40
N LYS A 733 -2.99 -54.34 24.43
CA LYS A 733 -3.14 -54.79 25.83
C LYS A 733 -4.34 -55.73 26.02
N CYS A 734 -5.43 -55.49 25.31
CA CYS A 734 -6.60 -56.36 25.34
C CYS A 734 -6.40 -57.67 24.54
N GLU A 735 -5.60 -57.67 23.47
CA GLU A 735 -5.27 -58.86 22.69
C GLU A 735 -4.24 -59.75 23.42
N GLU A 736 -3.21 -59.18 24.04
CA GLU A 736 -2.33 -59.87 24.99
C GLU A 736 -3.13 -60.50 26.15
N ALA A 737 -4.10 -59.76 26.70
CA ALA A 737 -5.01 -60.28 27.73
C ALA A 737 -5.87 -61.43 27.19
N LYS A 738 -6.31 -61.36 25.93
CA LYS A 738 -7.11 -62.39 25.27
C LYS A 738 -6.30 -63.67 25.06
N GLU A 739 -5.08 -63.57 24.55
CA GLU A 739 -4.18 -64.72 24.44
C GLU A 739 -3.87 -65.34 25.80
N ALA A 740 -3.53 -64.51 26.80
CA ALA A 740 -3.23 -64.97 28.16
C ALA A 740 -4.43 -65.58 28.91
N SER A 741 -5.67 -65.21 28.55
CA SER A 741 -6.90 -65.80 29.12
C SER A 741 -7.40 -67.03 28.36
N GLY A 742 -6.98 -67.23 27.11
CA GLY A 742 -7.33 -68.38 26.29
C GLY A 742 -8.73 -68.31 25.64
N SER A 743 -9.02 -69.30 24.79
CA SER A 743 -10.26 -69.28 24.00
C SER A 743 -11.50 -69.50 24.88
N ARG A 744 -12.36 -68.47 24.91
CA ARG A 744 -13.71 -68.51 25.49
C ARG A 744 -14.54 -69.71 25.04
N ILE A 745 -14.42 -70.12 23.77
CA ILE A 745 -15.12 -71.28 23.23
C ILE A 745 -14.56 -72.56 23.86
N VAL A 746 -13.24 -72.71 23.96
CA VAL A 746 -12.60 -73.87 24.62
C VAL A 746 -12.96 -73.93 26.10
N ALA A 747 -13.01 -72.78 26.80
CA ALA A 747 -13.43 -72.72 28.21
C ALA A 747 -14.91 -73.12 28.39
N ILE A 748 -15.82 -72.63 27.56
CA ILE A 748 -17.24 -73.04 27.59
C ILE A 748 -17.41 -74.52 27.21
N SER A 749 -16.67 -75.00 26.19
CA SER A 749 -16.68 -76.41 25.80
C SER A 749 -16.11 -77.32 26.89
N ARG A 750 -15.09 -76.89 27.63
CA ARG A 750 -14.59 -77.61 28.82
C ARG A 750 -15.64 -77.61 29.91
N LEU A 751 -16.13 -76.45 30.38
CA LEU A 751 -17.22 -76.36 31.36
C LEU A 751 -18.41 -77.28 31.02
N LEU A 752 -18.84 -77.32 29.75
CA LEU A 752 -19.91 -78.24 29.31
C LEU A 752 -19.48 -79.71 29.33
N LEU A 753 -18.27 -80.04 28.86
CA LEU A 753 -17.71 -81.39 28.93
C LEU A 753 -17.56 -81.87 30.38
N ASP A 754 -17.03 -81.03 31.26
CA ASP A 754 -16.78 -81.29 32.66
C ASP A 754 -18.10 -81.47 33.42
N VAL A 755 -19.12 -80.64 33.17
CA VAL A 755 -20.47 -80.82 33.70
C VAL A 755 -21.10 -82.12 33.17
N CYS A 756 -20.93 -82.45 31.89
CA CYS A 756 -21.38 -83.72 31.31
C CYS A 756 -20.62 -84.93 31.87
N VAL A 757 -19.33 -84.79 32.22
CA VAL A 757 -18.50 -85.83 32.84
C VAL A 757 -18.87 -86.00 34.31
N VAL A 758 -19.14 -84.92 35.05
CA VAL A 758 -19.69 -84.98 36.43
C VAL A 758 -21.05 -85.67 36.43
N PHE A 759 -21.97 -85.29 35.54
CA PHE A 759 -23.27 -85.96 35.41
C PHE A 759 -23.12 -87.42 34.97
N GLY A 760 -22.25 -87.69 34.00
CA GLY A 760 -21.95 -89.05 33.54
C GLY A 760 -21.39 -89.92 34.66
N LEU A 761 -20.41 -89.42 35.41
CA LEU A 761 -19.84 -90.09 36.58
C LEU A 761 -20.91 -90.32 37.65
N ILE A 762 -21.72 -89.32 38.01
CA ILE A 762 -22.81 -89.48 39.00
C ILE A 762 -23.84 -90.54 38.56
N LEU A 763 -24.20 -90.59 37.28
CA LEU A 763 -25.17 -91.54 36.73
C LEU A 763 -24.60 -92.96 36.54
N VAL A 764 -23.31 -93.10 36.25
CA VAL A 764 -22.65 -94.38 35.92
C VAL A 764 -21.92 -95.01 37.11
N ALA A 765 -21.52 -94.21 38.10
CA ALA A 765 -20.84 -94.66 39.32
C ALA A 765 -21.55 -95.82 40.06
N PRO A 766 -22.89 -95.84 40.21
CA PRO A 766 -23.59 -96.97 40.80
C PRO A 766 -23.25 -98.30 40.09
N SER A 767 -23.38 -98.30 38.76
CA SER A 767 -23.25 -99.49 37.91
C SER A 767 -21.82 -100.01 37.80
N PHE A 768 -20.81 -99.14 37.90
CA PHE A 768 -19.40 -99.53 37.80
C PHE A 768 -18.70 -99.75 39.15
N SER A 769 -19.30 -99.32 40.27
CA SER A 769 -18.73 -99.41 41.62
C SER A 769 -18.19 -100.80 41.98
N GLY A 770 -18.93 -101.86 41.66
CA GLY A 770 -18.54 -103.26 41.92
C GLY A 770 -17.46 -103.82 40.99
N ILE A 771 -17.26 -103.25 39.80
CA ILE A 771 -16.21 -103.69 38.85
C ILE A 771 -14.92 -102.94 39.12
N LEU A 772 -15.00 -101.61 39.32
CA LEU A 772 -13.82 -100.77 39.53
C LEU A 772 -13.14 -101.07 40.88
N SER A 773 -13.93 -101.35 41.93
CA SER A 773 -13.38 -101.80 43.23
C SER A 773 -12.57 -103.09 43.14
N LEU A 774 -13.00 -104.05 42.31
CA LEU A 774 -12.30 -105.31 42.07
C LEU A 774 -10.95 -105.09 41.34
N ILE A 775 -10.93 -104.17 40.38
CA ILE A 775 -9.72 -103.78 39.64
C ILE A 775 -8.75 -103.01 40.54
N CYS A 776 -9.23 -102.04 41.33
CA CYS A 776 -8.40 -101.26 42.26
C CYS A 776 -7.76 -102.12 43.35
N ALA A 777 -8.51 -103.08 43.92
CA ALA A 777 -7.96 -104.05 44.88
C ALA A 777 -6.82 -104.89 44.26
N SER A 778 -7.01 -105.31 43.00
CA SER A 778 -6.00 -106.06 42.24
C SER A 778 -4.73 -105.23 41.93
N PHE A 779 -4.88 -103.92 41.70
CA PHE A 779 -3.78 -103.04 41.30
C PHE A 779 -2.94 -102.52 42.47
N LEU A 780 -3.54 -102.36 43.66
CA LEU A 780 -2.85 -101.93 44.89
C LEU A 780 -2.22 -103.08 45.69
N GLY A 781 -2.44 -104.34 45.28
CA GLY A 781 -1.88 -105.53 45.93
C GLY A 781 -2.52 -105.88 47.28
N ILE A 782 -3.65 -105.25 47.64
CA ILE A 782 -4.33 -105.44 48.92
C ILE A 782 -5.25 -106.67 48.84
N PHE A 783 -4.66 -107.85 48.93
CA PHE A 783 -5.38 -109.13 49.01
C PHE A 783 -5.46 -109.65 50.46
N GLU A 784 -6.38 -109.11 51.26
CA GLU A 784 -7.21 -109.85 52.24
C GLU A 784 -8.17 -108.90 53.01
N GLY A 785 -9.41 -108.78 52.53
CA GLY A 785 -10.50 -108.02 53.18
C GLY A 785 -10.44 -106.49 52.98
N THR A 786 -11.52 -105.76 52.70
CA THR A 786 -12.92 -106.13 52.44
C THR A 786 -13.47 -105.39 51.20
N ILE A 787 -14.50 -105.95 50.55
CA ILE A 787 -15.09 -105.35 49.33
C ILE A 787 -15.64 -103.93 49.60
N GLU A 788 -16.15 -103.69 50.81
CA GLU A 788 -16.64 -102.37 51.24
C GLU A 788 -15.55 -101.28 51.20
N GLN A 789 -14.30 -101.59 51.57
CA GLN A 789 -13.21 -100.62 51.47
C GLN A 789 -12.85 -100.30 50.01
N GLY A 790 -12.86 -101.31 49.14
CA GLY A 790 -12.69 -101.10 47.69
C GLY A 790 -13.81 -100.26 47.08
N GLN A 791 -15.05 -100.45 47.53
CA GLN A 791 -16.19 -99.62 47.13
C GLN A 791 -16.10 -98.20 47.69
N LEU A 792 -15.70 -98.03 48.96
CA LEU A 792 -15.51 -96.72 49.58
C LEU A 792 -14.39 -95.92 48.90
N PHE A 793 -13.27 -96.57 48.57
CA PHE A 793 -12.20 -95.96 47.78
C PHE A 793 -12.67 -95.60 46.36
N THR A 794 -13.47 -96.46 45.72
CA THR A 794 -14.07 -96.16 44.41
C THR A 794 -15.03 -94.96 44.47
N GLN A 795 -15.89 -94.90 45.48
CA GLN A 795 -16.80 -93.77 45.70
C GLN A 795 -16.02 -92.48 46.05
N PHE A 796 -14.95 -92.57 46.84
CA PHE A 796 -14.07 -91.44 47.15
C PHE A 796 -13.32 -90.95 45.91
N ALA A 797 -12.77 -91.85 45.09
CA ALA A 797 -12.10 -91.50 43.84
C ALA A 797 -13.07 -90.85 42.84
N ILE A 798 -14.30 -91.36 42.74
CA ILE A 798 -15.38 -90.76 41.92
C ILE A 798 -15.81 -89.41 42.48
N ALA A 799 -15.95 -89.26 43.80
CA ALA A 799 -16.27 -87.98 44.44
C ALA A 799 -15.13 -86.95 44.25
N LEU A 800 -13.87 -87.39 44.31
CA LEU A 800 -12.69 -86.57 44.05
C LEU A 800 -12.61 -86.15 42.58
N LEU A 801 -12.92 -87.05 41.63
CA LEU A 801 -13.05 -86.73 40.20
C LEU A 801 -14.21 -85.75 39.95
N CYS A 802 -15.39 -85.99 40.53
CA CYS A 802 -16.53 -85.08 40.41
C CYS A 802 -16.23 -83.71 41.03
N PHE A 803 -15.49 -83.64 42.14
CA PHE A 803 -15.01 -82.39 42.73
C PHE A 803 -13.97 -81.70 41.84
N PHE A 804 -13.05 -82.47 41.24
CA PHE A 804 -12.04 -81.95 40.30
C PHE A 804 -12.69 -81.36 39.04
N PHE A 805 -13.59 -82.09 38.38
CA PHE A 805 -14.31 -81.58 37.21
C PHE A 805 -15.29 -80.45 37.54
N ALA A 806 -15.94 -80.46 38.72
CA ALA A 806 -16.73 -79.31 39.18
C ALA A 806 -15.86 -78.08 39.44
N TYR A 807 -14.64 -78.26 39.95
CA TYR A 807 -13.67 -77.18 40.14
C TYR A 807 -13.11 -76.66 38.81
N ASP A 808 -12.72 -77.54 37.88
CA ASP A 808 -12.25 -77.15 36.53
C ASP A 808 -13.38 -76.47 35.73
N GLY A 809 -14.63 -76.90 35.92
CA GLY A 809 -15.81 -76.20 35.43
C GLY A 809 -15.96 -74.78 36.02
N VAL A 810 -15.79 -74.60 37.33
CA VAL A 810 -15.82 -73.26 37.97
C VAL A 810 -14.67 -72.37 37.46
N VAL A 811 -13.46 -72.91 37.32
CA VAL A 811 -12.32 -72.19 36.72
C VAL A 811 -12.65 -71.81 35.27
N SER A 812 -13.13 -72.75 34.47
CA SER A 812 -13.54 -72.54 33.07
C SER A 812 -14.68 -71.51 32.93
N PHE A 813 -15.62 -71.43 33.88
CA PHE A 813 -16.64 -70.38 33.92
C PHE A 813 -16.02 -68.99 34.13
N TRP A 814 -15.10 -68.83 35.09
CA TRP A 814 -14.44 -67.54 35.33
C TRP A 814 -13.52 -67.14 34.17
N VAL A 815 -12.83 -68.09 33.53
CA VAL A 815 -12.09 -67.88 32.29
C VAL A 815 -13.01 -67.40 31.16
N ALA A 816 -14.13 -68.09 30.92
CA ALA A 816 -15.10 -67.70 29.90
C ALA A 816 -15.74 -66.32 30.16
N LYS A 817 -15.95 -65.96 31.43
CA LYS A 817 -16.42 -64.63 31.85
C LYS A 817 -15.36 -63.56 31.63
N GLY A 818 -14.11 -63.82 31.99
CA GLY A 818 -12.99 -62.90 31.75
C GLY A 818 -12.79 -62.63 30.26
N ALA A 819 -12.70 -63.68 29.44
CA ALA A 819 -12.61 -63.55 27.99
C ALA A 819 -13.81 -62.79 27.39
N SER A 820 -15.02 -62.90 27.97
CA SER A 820 -16.17 -62.09 27.55
C SER A 820 -16.04 -60.60 27.87
N ILE A 821 -15.35 -60.21 28.94
CA ILE A 821 -15.13 -58.79 29.27
C ILE A 821 -14.05 -58.21 28.36
N ILE A 822 -13.03 -59.01 28.02
CA ILE A 822 -11.99 -58.65 27.05
C ILE A 822 -12.58 -58.52 25.64
N ASP A 823 -13.43 -59.47 25.20
CA ASP A 823 -14.16 -59.38 23.92
C ASP A 823 -14.99 -58.08 23.80
N THR A 824 -15.72 -57.71 24.87
CA THR A 824 -16.48 -56.46 24.90
C THR A 824 -15.57 -55.24 24.87
N SER A 825 -14.50 -55.21 25.70
CA SER A 825 -13.56 -54.08 25.75
C SER A 825 -12.83 -53.88 24.41
N LEU A 826 -12.46 -54.96 23.71
CA LEU A 826 -11.94 -54.91 22.34
C LEU A 826 -12.94 -54.29 21.37
N LYS A 827 -14.22 -54.67 21.47
CA LYS A 827 -15.28 -54.11 20.63
C LYS A 827 -15.50 -52.62 20.93
N ASP A 828 -15.48 -52.23 22.20
CA ASP A 828 -15.63 -50.84 22.64
C ASP A 828 -14.49 -49.97 22.09
N ILE A 829 -13.22 -50.36 22.30
CA ILE A 829 -12.05 -49.59 21.87
C ILE A 829 -11.98 -49.52 20.33
N ARG A 830 -12.27 -50.62 19.62
CA ARG A 830 -12.33 -50.61 18.14
C ARG A 830 -13.48 -49.74 17.61
N MET A 831 -14.62 -49.68 18.30
CA MET A 831 -15.72 -48.76 17.96
C MET A 831 -15.34 -47.30 18.25
N VAL A 832 -14.54 -47.02 19.28
CA VAL A 832 -13.99 -45.68 19.52
C VAL A 832 -13.01 -45.30 18.41
N LYS A 833 -12.08 -46.18 18.03
CA LYS A 833 -11.15 -45.97 16.91
C LYS A 833 -11.88 -45.68 15.60
N ASP A 834 -12.85 -46.51 15.22
CA ASP A 834 -13.71 -46.34 14.03
C ASP A 834 -14.47 -45.00 14.03
N LYS A 835 -14.87 -44.49 15.20
CA LYS A 835 -15.48 -43.15 15.33
C LYS A 835 -14.48 -42.01 15.16
N VAL A 836 -13.28 -42.12 15.72
CA VAL A 836 -12.20 -41.11 15.57
C VAL A 836 -11.77 -41.02 14.11
N GLU A 837 -11.53 -42.17 13.47
CA GLU A 837 -11.15 -42.24 12.05
C GLU A 837 -12.24 -41.63 11.14
N LYS A 838 -13.52 -41.98 11.36
CA LYS A 838 -14.63 -41.39 10.58
C LYS A 838 -14.85 -39.91 10.83
N ALA A 839 -14.65 -39.42 12.06
CA ALA A 839 -14.73 -37.99 12.35
C ALA A 839 -13.61 -37.23 11.61
N ALA A 840 -12.40 -37.79 11.55
CA ALA A 840 -11.28 -37.21 10.84
C ALA A 840 -11.43 -37.29 9.31
N ASP A 841 -11.93 -38.40 8.76
CA ASP A 841 -12.20 -38.52 7.32
C ASP A 841 -13.35 -37.60 6.88
N ALA A 842 -14.39 -37.42 7.70
CA ALA A 842 -15.45 -36.44 7.44
C ALA A 842 -14.90 -35.01 7.46
N PHE A 843 -14.09 -34.67 8.47
CA PHE A 843 -13.45 -33.35 8.61
C PHE A 843 -12.52 -33.03 7.43
N ALA A 844 -11.64 -33.96 7.05
CA ALA A 844 -10.74 -33.84 5.90
C ALA A 844 -11.45 -33.91 4.54
N SER A 845 -12.76 -34.21 4.49
CA SER A 845 -13.53 -34.25 3.24
C SER A 845 -14.08 -32.88 2.81
N GLY A 846 -13.89 -31.82 3.61
CA GLY A 846 -14.34 -30.46 3.30
C GLY A 846 -15.85 -30.23 3.34
N ASN A 847 -16.66 -31.25 3.64
CA ASN A 847 -18.13 -31.14 3.72
C ASN A 847 -18.54 -30.34 4.98
N GLY A 848 -18.71 -29.03 4.81
CA GLY A 848 -19.00 -28.07 5.91
C GLY A 848 -20.16 -28.45 6.82
N GLU A 849 -21.21 -29.09 6.31
CA GLU A 849 -22.35 -29.61 7.11
C GLU A 849 -21.90 -30.52 8.26
N TYR A 850 -20.85 -31.34 8.04
CA TYR A 850 -20.36 -32.29 9.04
C TYR A 850 -19.42 -31.64 10.06
N ALA A 851 -18.76 -30.54 9.68
CA ALA A 851 -18.12 -29.65 10.64
C ALA A 851 -19.19 -29.00 11.52
N GLU A 852 -20.18 -28.31 10.95
CA GLU A 852 -21.22 -27.63 11.74
C GLU A 852 -22.02 -28.58 12.64
N GLY A 853 -22.28 -29.81 12.20
CA GLY A 853 -22.93 -30.86 13.00
C GLY A 853 -22.12 -31.40 14.18
N LEU A 854 -20.79 -31.22 14.19
CA LEU A 854 -19.93 -31.46 15.36
C LEU A 854 -19.79 -30.22 16.25
N LEU A 855 -19.87 -29.04 15.63
CA LEU A 855 -19.59 -27.74 16.22
C LEU A 855 -20.82 -27.15 16.96
N ASP A 856 -22.05 -27.57 16.66
CA ASP A 856 -23.27 -27.12 17.35
C ASP A 856 -23.31 -27.48 18.86
N SER A 857 -22.73 -26.59 19.67
CA SER A 857 -22.60 -26.70 21.13
C SER A 857 -23.93 -26.62 21.89
N SER A 858 -25.07 -26.30 21.23
CA SER A 858 -26.38 -26.15 21.87
C SER A 858 -26.96 -27.41 22.52
N LYS A 859 -26.32 -28.58 22.35
CA LYS A 859 -26.87 -29.89 22.75
C LYS A 859 -26.02 -30.72 23.72
N ASN A 860 -24.76 -30.36 23.98
CA ASN A 860 -23.88 -31.09 24.90
C ASN A 860 -23.46 -30.21 26.08
N ASN A 861 -23.98 -30.52 27.27
CA ASN A 861 -23.66 -29.78 28.51
C ASN A 861 -22.17 -29.87 28.89
N SER A 862 -21.75 -28.87 29.67
CA SER A 862 -20.37 -28.45 30.02
C SER A 862 -19.45 -29.43 30.78
N HIS A 863 -19.67 -30.74 30.68
CA HIS A 863 -18.88 -31.77 31.38
C HIS A 863 -18.52 -32.99 30.50
N THR A 864 -18.51 -32.84 29.17
CA THR A 864 -18.32 -33.96 28.22
C THR A 864 -16.88 -34.14 27.70
N SER A 865 -15.98 -33.19 27.93
CA SER A 865 -14.60 -33.16 27.38
C SER A 865 -13.64 -34.25 27.89
N PHE A 866 -14.04 -35.08 28.85
CA PHE A 866 -13.25 -36.23 29.34
C PHE A 866 -13.65 -37.58 28.69
N ALA A 867 -14.83 -37.64 28.07
CA ALA A 867 -15.58 -38.89 27.95
C ALA A 867 -14.90 -39.99 27.09
N LEU A 868 -14.14 -39.65 26.05
CA LEU A 868 -13.59 -40.63 25.11
C LEU A 868 -12.26 -41.20 25.61
N THR A 869 -11.32 -40.33 26.01
CA THR A 869 -10.07 -40.77 26.66
C THR A 869 -10.36 -41.53 27.95
N GLU A 870 -11.36 -41.12 28.73
CA GLU A 870 -11.80 -41.87 29.90
C GLU A 870 -12.44 -43.21 29.51
N SER A 871 -13.29 -43.28 28.48
CA SER A 871 -13.89 -44.56 28.02
C SER A 871 -12.85 -45.58 27.53
N VAL A 872 -11.80 -45.14 26.83
CA VAL A 872 -10.67 -46.00 26.42
C VAL A 872 -9.83 -46.40 27.64
N ARG A 873 -9.47 -45.46 28.51
CA ARG A 873 -8.75 -45.72 29.78
C ARG A 873 -9.49 -46.73 30.64
N ASP A 874 -10.81 -46.62 30.73
CA ASP A 874 -11.70 -47.54 31.42
C ASP A 874 -11.82 -48.90 30.72
N ALA A 875 -11.93 -48.96 29.40
CA ALA A 875 -11.94 -50.22 28.65
C ALA A 875 -10.61 -50.99 28.84
N VAL A 876 -9.49 -50.28 28.78
CA VAL A 876 -8.15 -50.84 29.04
C VAL A 876 -7.99 -51.21 30.52
N SER A 877 -8.57 -50.46 31.46
CA SER A 877 -8.60 -50.80 32.89
C SER A 877 -9.46 -52.03 33.18
N ARG A 878 -10.64 -52.15 32.56
CA ARG A 878 -11.50 -53.34 32.60
C ARG A 878 -10.76 -54.56 32.05
N ALA A 879 -10.10 -54.46 30.90
CA ALA A 879 -9.33 -55.55 30.33
C ALA A 879 -8.08 -55.91 31.16
N SER A 880 -7.32 -54.92 31.63
CA SER A 880 -6.09 -55.12 32.42
C SER A 880 -6.37 -55.72 33.79
N SER A 881 -7.42 -55.25 34.48
CA SER A 881 -7.86 -55.84 35.74
C SER A 881 -8.35 -57.28 35.56
N VAL A 882 -9.03 -57.59 34.44
CA VAL A 882 -9.40 -58.96 34.06
C VAL A 882 -8.18 -59.80 33.64
N ALA A 883 -7.15 -59.23 33.04
CA ALA A 883 -5.90 -59.93 32.69
C ALA A 883 -5.09 -60.30 33.95
N VAL A 884 -5.00 -59.37 34.90
CA VAL A 884 -4.40 -59.59 36.22
C VAL A 884 -5.22 -60.61 37.01
N GLN A 885 -6.55 -60.52 37.00
CA GLN A 885 -7.42 -61.56 37.56
C GLN A 885 -7.21 -62.91 36.87
N GLY A 886 -7.09 -62.97 35.54
CA GLY A 886 -6.87 -64.21 34.79
C GLY A 886 -5.57 -64.91 35.14
N LYS A 887 -4.45 -64.16 35.21
CA LYS A 887 -3.17 -64.66 35.72
C LYS A 887 -3.30 -65.12 37.18
N SER A 888 -4.01 -64.38 38.03
CA SER A 888 -4.28 -64.79 39.41
C SER A 888 -5.14 -66.05 39.50
N TYR A 889 -6.19 -66.21 38.69
CA TYR A 889 -7.02 -67.41 38.61
C TYR A 889 -6.22 -68.61 38.13
N LEU A 890 -5.30 -68.45 37.17
CA LEU A 890 -4.41 -69.53 36.73
C LEU A 890 -3.42 -69.93 37.83
N TYR A 891 -2.79 -68.97 38.53
CA TYR A 891 -1.93 -69.27 39.68
C TYR A 891 -2.70 -69.91 40.83
N VAL A 892 -3.91 -69.44 41.13
CA VAL A 892 -4.82 -70.01 42.12
C VAL A 892 -5.20 -71.43 41.73
N ALA A 893 -5.60 -71.67 40.47
CA ALA A 893 -5.94 -73.00 39.97
C ALA A 893 -4.74 -73.95 40.03
N ILE A 894 -3.54 -73.52 39.63
CA ILE A 894 -2.31 -74.33 39.76
C ILE A 894 -2.02 -74.65 41.23
N TRP A 895 -2.05 -73.67 42.14
CA TRP A 895 -1.81 -73.90 43.56
C TRP A 895 -2.92 -74.71 44.23
N HIS A 896 -4.17 -74.58 43.79
CA HIS A 896 -5.28 -75.40 44.27
C HIS A 896 -5.19 -76.83 43.71
N THR A 897 -4.79 -77.04 42.46
CA THR A 897 -4.49 -78.37 41.93
C THR A 897 -3.31 -78.99 42.67
N VAL A 898 -2.22 -78.27 42.93
CA VAL A 898 -1.09 -78.75 43.73
C VAL A 898 -1.49 -79.01 45.18
N ALA A 899 -2.36 -78.19 45.78
CA ALA A 899 -2.88 -78.41 47.13
C ALA A 899 -3.87 -79.57 47.21
N ILE A 900 -4.75 -79.76 46.22
CA ILE A 900 -5.72 -80.87 46.14
C ILE A 900 -5.01 -82.18 45.82
N VAL A 901 -4.04 -82.18 44.89
CA VAL A 901 -3.18 -83.34 44.62
C VAL A 901 -2.30 -83.64 45.83
N GLY A 902 -1.71 -82.64 46.47
CA GLY A 902 -0.93 -82.80 47.70
C GLY A 902 -1.76 -83.31 48.87
N VAL A 903 -2.98 -82.81 49.05
CA VAL A 903 -3.96 -83.32 50.02
C VAL A 903 -4.37 -84.74 49.68
N ALA A 904 -4.70 -85.05 48.42
CA ALA A 904 -5.04 -86.41 48.01
C ALA A 904 -3.86 -87.36 48.23
N TYR A 905 -2.62 -86.93 47.97
CA TYR A 905 -1.41 -87.70 48.22
C TYR A 905 -1.15 -87.89 49.72
N CYS A 906 -1.38 -86.87 50.56
CA CYS A 906 -1.29 -86.95 52.02
C CYS A 906 -2.41 -87.80 52.64
N VAL A 907 -3.63 -87.76 52.08
CA VAL A 907 -4.77 -88.59 52.51
C VAL A 907 -4.57 -90.03 52.09
N VAL A 908 -4.12 -90.31 50.87
CA VAL A 908 -3.72 -91.65 50.43
C VAL A 908 -2.54 -92.14 51.27
N ALA A 909 -1.52 -91.33 51.52
CA ALA A 909 -0.41 -91.71 52.40
C ALA A 909 -0.86 -91.98 53.84
N ALA A 910 -1.77 -91.20 54.41
CA ALA A 910 -2.31 -91.43 55.74
C ALA A 910 -3.17 -92.71 55.80
N LEU A 911 -4.00 -92.97 54.78
CA LEU A 911 -4.77 -94.21 54.64
C LEU A 911 -3.87 -95.45 54.46
N VAL A 912 -2.70 -95.30 53.82
CA VAL A 912 -1.75 -96.39 53.57
C VAL A 912 -0.79 -96.63 54.75
N PHE A 913 -0.44 -95.61 55.54
CA PHE A 913 0.61 -95.72 56.58
C PHE A 913 0.16 -95.55 58.04
N LEU A 914 -1.04 -95.04 58.36
CA LEU A 914 -1.36 -94.55 59.71
C LEU A 914 -2.54 -95.21 60.45
N ILE A 915 -3.17 -96.26 59.91
CA ILE A 915 -4.29 -96.95 60.60
C ILE A 915 -4.11 -98.49 60.62
N PRO A 916 -3.41 -99.04 61.63
CA PRO A 916 -3.83 -100.29 62.27
C PRO A 916 -5.20 -100.07 62.96
N PRO A 917 -6.02 -101.12 63.19
CA PRO A 917 -7.43 -100.95 63.51
C PRO A 917 -7.67 -100.31 64.89
N LEU A 918 -8.11 -99.05 64.86
CA LEU A 918 -8.94 -98.44 65.90
C LEU A 918 -10.36 -98.34 65.34
N ASP A 919 -11.37 -98.82 66.08
CA ASP A 919 -12.79 -98.77 65.71
C ASP A 919 -13.39 -97.35 65.81
N ILE A 920 -12.76 -96.41 65.10
CA ILE A 920 -13.28 -95.07 64.88
C ILE A 920 -14.17 -95.13 63.64
N ASN A 921 -15.45 -94.79 63.82
CA ASN A 921 -16.44 -94.77 62.74
C ASN A 921 -15.88 -94.02 61.51
N PRO A 922 -15.87 -94.63 60.30
CA PRO A 922 -15.28 -94.03 59.09
C PRO A 922 -15.75 -92.62 58.79
N TRP A 923 -16.99 -92.27 59.13
CA TRP A 923 -17.53 -90.92 58.99
C TRP A 923 -16.83 -89.89 59.87
N ILE A 924 -16.37 -90.26 61.07
CA ILE A 924 -15.57 -89.40 61.94
C ILE A 924 -14.19 -89.18 61.33
N THR A 925 -13.56 -90.22 60.78
CA THR A 925 -12.27 -90.12 60.08
C THR A 925 -12.37 -89.22 58.84
N ILE A 926 -13.42 -89.37 58.03
CA ILE A 926 -13.71 -88.50 56.89
C ILE A 926 -13.93 -87.05 57.33
N VAL A 927 -14.70 -86.81 58.41
CA VAL A 927 -14.92 -85.46 58.96
C VAL A 927 -13.63 -84.85 59.50
N LEU A 928 -12.79 -85.61 60.20
CA LEU A 928 -11.49 -85.13 60.70
C LEU A 928 -10.51 -84.82 59.55
N VAL A 929 -10.51 -85.62 58.48
CA VAL A 929 -9.75 -85.33 57.25
C VAL A 929 -10.28 -84.04 56.60
N LEU A 930 -11.60 -83.88 56.43
CA LEU A 930 -12.19 -82.66 55.86
C LEU A 930 -11.90 -81.40 56.71
N ILE A 931 -11.91 -81.52 58.03
CA ILE A 931 -11.50 -80.44 58.96
C ILE A 931 -10.00 -80.16 58.83
N GLY A 932 -9.15 -81.18 58.77
CA GLY A 932 -7.71 -81.03 58.55
C GLY A 932 -7.39 -80.34 57.22
N VAL A 933 -8.08 -80.71 56.15
CA VAL A 933 -8.00 -80.06 54.83
C VAL A 933 -8.46 -78.61 54.92
N ALA A 934 -9.60 -78.33 55.55
CA ALA A 934 -10.09 -76.95 55.73
C ALA A 934 -9.12 -76.07 56.55
N ILE A 935 -8.44 -76.63 57.56
CA ILE A 935 -7.43 -75.93 58.36
C ILE A 935 -6.16 -75.67 57.54
N VAL A 936 -5.62 -76.67 56.85
CA VAL A 936 -4.42 -76.52 55.99
C VAL A 936 -4.69 -75.52 54.86
N TYR A 937 -5.87 -75.59 54.24
CA TYR A 937 -6.31 -74.67 53.20
C TYR A 937 -6.51 -73.24 53.73
N GLY A 938 -7.12 -73.08 54.91
CA GLY A 938 -7.26 -71.78 55.58
C GLY A 938 -5.91 -71.15 55.94
N LEU A 939 -4.94 -71.94 56.41
CA LEU A 939 -3.58 -71.49 56.69
C LEU A 939 -2.81 -71.15 55.40
N ALA A 940 -3.00 -71.89 54.31
CA ALA A 940 -2.43 -71.56 53.01
C ALA A 940 -3.00 -70.23 52.46
N CYS A 941 -4.30 -70.00 52.58
CA CYS A 941 -4.94 -68.73 52.23
C CYS A 941 -4.42 -67.56 53.08
N TRP A 942 -4.17 -67.76 54.38
CA TRP A 942 -3.53 -66.76 55.24
C TRP A 942 -2.10 -66.45 54.78
N GLY A 943 -1.28 -67.48 54.54
CA GLY A 943 0.14 -67.34 54.18
C GLY A 943 0.41 -66.61 52.85
N LEU A 944 -0.57 -66.57 51.95
CA LEU A 944 -0.49 -65.85 50.67
C LEU A 944 -0.80 -64.34 50.79
N GLY A 945 -1.32 -63.88 51.93
CA GLY A 945 -1.68 -62.49 52.18
C GLY A 945 -0.49 -61.55 52.41
N LYS A 946 0.24 -61.17 51.34
CA LYS A 946 1.16 -60.02 51.41
C LYS A 946 0.37 -58.70 51.60
N PRO A 947 0.79 -57.80 52.50
CA PRO A 947 0.19 -56.48 52.63
C PRO A 947 0.42 -55.66 51.36
N GLY A 948 -0.66 -55.18 50.74
CA GLY A 948 -0.62 -54.35 49.53
C GLY A 948 -1.61 -54.74 48.42
N SER A 949 -2.14 -55.96 48.42
CA SER A 949 -3.18 -56.34 47.45
C SER A 949 -4.58 -55.96 47.93
N GLN A 950 -5.33 -55.17 47.14
CA GLN A 950 -6.71 -54.76 47.47
C GLN A 950 -7.76 -55.88 47.27
N MET A 951 -7.33 -57.11 47.01
CA MET A 951 -8.20 -58.20 46.55
C MET A 951 -8.97 -58.93 47.67
N TYR A 952 -8.70 -58.60 48.94
CA TYR A 952 -9.17 -59.35 50.11
C TYR A 952 -10.04 -58.51 51.06
N THR A 953 -11.20 -58.05 50.58
CA THR A 953 -12.31 -57.68 51.48
C THR A 953 -12.99 -58.96 51.97
N GLY A 954 -13.20 -59.07 53.28
CA GLY A 954 -13.47 -60.37 53.95
C GLY A 954 -14.72 -61.14 53.51
N TYR A 955 -15.66 -60.49 52.81
CA TYR A 955 -16.92 -61.10 52.36
C TYR A 955 -16.73 -62.20 51.31
N GLY A 956 -15.77 -62.06 50.39
CA GLY A 956 -15.58 -63.03 49.29
C GLY A 956 -15.15 -64.41 49.80
N MET A 957 -14.19 -64.46 50.72
CA MET A 957 -13.65 -65.71 51.26
C MET A 957 -14.67 -66.44 52.16
N ILE A 958 -15.44 -65.69 52.96
CA ILE A 958 -16.55 -66.24 53.75
C ILE A 958 -17.66 -66.78 52.84
N GLY A 959 -18.01 -66.06 51.77
CA GLY A 959 -18.99 -66.49 50.78
C GLY A 959 -18.61 -67.80 50.09
N MET A 960 -17.34 -67.96 49.69
CA MET A 960 -16.86 -69.21 49.08
C MET A 960 -16.88 -70.39 50.06
N LEU A 961 -16.43 -70.20 51.31
CA LEU A 961 -16.47 -71.23 52.34
C LEU A 961 -17.91 -71.67 52.68
N ALA A 962 -18.84 -70.71 52.81
CA ALA A 962 -20.24 -71.00 53.05
C ALA A 962 -20.88 -71.74 51.87
N ALA A 963 -20.61 -71.31 50.63
CA ALA A 963 -21.09 -71.98 49.43
C ALA A 963 -20.59 -73.44 49.35
N GLN A 964 -19.30 -73.68 49.57
CA GLN A 964 -18.70 -75.02 49.53
C GLN A 964 -19.27 -75.96 50.61
N LEU A 965 -19.49 -75.47 51.84
CA LEU A 965 -20.16 -76.24 52.91
C LEU A 965 -21.60 -76.62 52.51
N CYS A 966 -22.35 -75.69 51.92
CA CYS A 966 -23.68 -75.99 51.39
C CYS A 966 -23.64 -76.98 50.22
N THR A 967 -22.69 -76.87 49.28
CA THR A 967 -22.55 -77.80 48.16
C THR A 967 -22.23 -79.21 48.65
N VAL A 968 -21.31 -79.38 49.60
CA VAL A 968 -21.00 -80.70 50.20
C VAL A 968 -22.23 -81.30 50.89
N GLY A 969 -23.01 -80.50 51.62
CA GLY A 969 -24.27 -80.94 52.22
C GLY A 969 -25.31 -81.40 51.17
N ILE A 970 -25.50 -80.63 50.11
CA ILE A 970 -26.46 -80.93 49.03
C ILE A 970 -26.05 -82.18 48.24
N VAL A 971 -24.77 -82.31 47.89
CA VAL A 971 -24.24 -83.51 47.21
C VAL A 971 -24.38 -84.75 48.09
N SER A 972 -24.13 -84.63 49.39
CA SER A 972 -24.32 -85.75 50.34
C SER A 972 -25.79 -86.19 50.40
N LEU A 973 -26.74 -85.25 50.40
CA LEU A 973 -28.17 -85.55 50.37
C LEU A 973 -28.60 -86.24 49.07
N LEU A 974 -28.08 -85.77 47.93
CA LEU A 974 -28.32 -86.35 46.60
C LEU A 974 -27.80 -87.79 46.49
N ILE A 975 -26.60 -88.08 47.03
CA ILE A 975 -26.04 -89.44 47.07
C ILE A 975 -26.94 -90.38 47.88
N VAL A 976 -27.48 -89.94 49.03
CA VAL A 976 -28.42 -90.76 49.82
C VAL A 976 -29.71 -91.07 49.05
N VAL A 977 -30.28 -90.09 48.34
CA VAL A 977 -31.47 -90.31 47.49
C VAL A 977 -31.19 -91.30 46.36
N VAL A 978 -30.04 -91.19 45.70
CA VAL A 978 -29.61 -92.11 44.64
C VAL A 978 -29.38 -93.53 45.18
N MET A 979 -28.74 -93.68 46.34
CA MET A 979 -28.55 -94.98 47.02
C MET A 979 -29.87 -95.70 47.30
N VAL A 980 -30.91 -94.97 47.75
CA VAL A 980 -32.25 -95.54 47.98
C VAL A 980 -32.89 -96.03 46.68
N LEU A 981 -32.77 -95.27 45.59
CA LEU A 981 -33.29 -95.67 44.28
C LEU A 981 -32.59 -96.92 43.72
N ILE A 982 -31.27 -97.05 43.93
CA ILE A 982 -30.50 -98.25 43.53
C ILE A 982 -30.95 -99.47 44.33
N ALA A 983 -31.15 -99.34 45.65
CA ALA A 983 -31.62 -100.45 46.49
C ALA A 983 -33.00 -100.98 46.03
N VAL A 984 -33.91 -100.08 45.64
CA VAL A 984 -35.21 -100.45 45.05
C VAL A 984 -35.04 -101.18 43.71
N ALA A 985 -34.15 -100.69 42.83
CA ALA A 985 -33.88 -101.34 41.53
C ALA A 985 -33.29 -102.75 41.68
N VAL A 986 -32.37 -102.96 42.63
CA VAL A 986 -31.77 -104.28 42.92
C VAL A 986 -32.82 -105.26 43.46
N ALA A 987 -33.73 -104.80 44.33
CA ALA A 987 -34.83 -105.64 44.82
C ALA A 987 -35.78 -106.11 43.70
N ILE A 988 -36.07 -105.24 42.72
CA ILE A 988 -36.85 -105.59 41.53
C ILE A 988 -36.09 -106.60 40.66
N GLY A 989 -34.78 -106.40 40.44
CA GLY A 989 -33.94 -107.33 39.68
C GLY A 989 -33.89 -108.74 40.29
N ALA A 990 -33.78 -108.85 41.62
CA ALA A 990 -33.80 -110.13 42.32
C ALA A 990 -35.14 -110.87 42.16
N LEU A 991 -36.27 -110.13 42.16
CA LEU A 991 -37.61 -110.70 41.94
C LEU A 991 -37.75 -111.29 40.52
N VAL A 992 -37.25 -110.58 39.49
CA VAL A 992 -37.24 -111.06 38.10
C VAL A 992 -36.37 -112.32 37.94
N LEU A 993 -35.21 -112.36 38.60
CA LEU A 993 -34.32 -113.52 38.56
C LEU A 993 -34.95 -114.75 39.23
N ALA A 994 -35.65 -114.57 40.36
CA ALA A 994 -36.38 -115.65 41.03
C ALA A 994 -37.50 -116.24 40.14
N ILE A 995 -38.23 -115.39 39.40
CA ILE A 995 -39.24 -115.83 38.43
C ILE A 995 -38.59 -116.62 37.29
N ALA A 996 -37.46 -116.14 36.74
CA ALA A 996 -36.74 -116.84 35.67
C ALA A 996 -36.25 -118.24 36.08
N ILE A 997 -35.71 -118.38 37.29
CA ILE A 997 -35.27 -119.68 37.84
C ILE A 997 -36.46 -120.62 38.05
N GLY A 998 -37.59 -120.11 38.54
CA GLY A 998 -38.82 -120.89 38.70
C GLY A 998 -39.39 -121.44 37.39
N VAL A 999 -39.28 -120.68 36.29
CA VAL A 999 -39.69 -121.15 34.95
C VAL A 999 -38.73 -122.21 34.40
N GLY A 1000 -37.42 -122.09 34.64
CA GLY A 1000 -36.43 -123.08 34.22
C GLY A 1000 -36.62 -124.45 34.88
N LEU A 1001 -36.94 -124.48 36.18
CA LEU A 1001 -37.15 -125.73 36.94
C LEU A 1001 -38.47 -126.46 36.61
N LEU A 1002 -39.32 -125.89 35.75
CA LEU A 1002 -40.54 -126.53 35.24
C LEU A 1002 -40.38 -127.12 33.84
N SER A 1003 -39.18 -127.07 33.24
CA SER A 1003 -38.87 -127.62 31.91
C SER A 1003 -37.86 -128.77 31.90
N SER A 1004 -37.58 -129.35 33.08
CA SER A 1004 -36.71 -130.51 33.31
C SER A 1004 -37.37 -131.57 34.19
#